data_AF-A0A7C6BMB3-F1
#
_entry.id   AF-A0A7C6BMB3-F1
#
_cell.length_a   1.000
_cell.length_b   1.000
_cell.length_c   1.000
_cell.angle_alpha   90.00
_cell.angle_beta   90.00
_cell.angle_gamma   90.00
#
_symmetry.space_group_name_H-M   'P 1'
#
loop_
_entity.id
_entity.type
_entity.pdbx_description
1 polymer ?
#
loop_
_entity_poly.entity_id
_entity_poly.type
_entity_poly.pdbx_seq_one_letter_code
_entity_poly.pdbx_strand_id
1 'polypeptide(L)'
;MKRIISLFIVLTILFSLGTSSSLATQQVPEDGLYSIGVHSSSKMFRITNCLLQVQQGKMTAILTLSSKNYGYLYPGTVTQADAAPRNSWIPPEDSSQSVYTFRVPISVLDKPVEVAAWSKKYEKWYERQLTFLSGSLRPEEQTPQKSEPLVIDDGRYLVAVHTDSPLLKIEHCVLAVADGKMQAEITIKDSKYGFLYSGLAKDALQADISEHIALLPDDDGKATTVLPISALDEDLPLATWSDKKKLWYNRTIRLDSKSLEPVKTETTASFTFTGGSGRTTISLTNLDETTGLATISFSSSNYTQVKIDESIYLNENPSGDSTFTLPLTVNGQTLISAETVAMSQPRWIDYSLYLFTDGTDATQMMGNSNKPEKTQAPSSTIQQLNIDGLNYLGDMQLEYAHNMAIRMYEGGFRLIQTTNGRNYLLVPQEQTLPDGLPENIILLYQPLDKIYLVASAAMCLIDSIGALPNLRFTGTKIDSWHIPAAKEAMGNGSLLYAGKYSAPDYELLLSGGCDLTVQSTMILHAPEVQEKFKELGIPMFIDMAGLESHPLGRTEWIKVYGVLLGKEEAAQEIFKVQKDIVEALTIDATQAISIAFFYINSNGAVVSKPASDYIPALIRLAGGTYLGPESRTSSTASVTMEMEAFYALARDADCLIYNAAIDTAPKNMTEFLAKSELLSDFKAVKEGRVYAASGALYQSSHRFGDAVKELYDIFTQDSTSTSNSFFQKIPDQEW
;
A
#
# COMPACT_ATOMS: atom_id res chain seq x y z
N MET A 1 -65.79 -21.02 -52.28
CA MET A 1 -65.87 -21.09 -50.79
C MET A 1 -64.53 -21.63 -50.25
N LYS A 2 -64.38 -21.73 -48.92
CA LYS A 2 -63.26 -22.33 -48.14
C LYS A 2 -62.58 -23.54 -48.85
N ARG A 3 -61.26 -23.81 -48.74
CA ARG A 3 -60.11 -23.16 -48.06
C ARG A 3 -58.79 -23.75 -48.68
N ILE A 4 -57.69 -22.98 -48.86
CA ILE A 4 -56.44 -22.98 -48.03
C ILE A 4 -55.81 -24.40 -47.92
N ILE A 5 -54.58 -24.73 -48.40
CA ILE A 5 -53.33 -23.93 -48.58
C ILE A 5 -52.51 -24.29 -49.85
N SER A 6 -51.85 -23.24 -50.37
CA SER A 6 -50.62 -23.05 -51.18
C SER A 6 -49.64 -24.23 -51.41
N LEU A 7 -48.92 -24.39 -52.55
CA LEU A 7 -48.11 -23.47 -53.40
C LEU A 7 -46.77 -23.03 -52.75
N PHE A 8 -45.64 -22.76 -53.44
CA PHE A 8 -45.19 -22.77 -54.86
C PHE A 8 -43.93 -23.69 -54.94
N ILE A 9 -43.65 -24.54 -55.96
CA ILE A 9 -43.26 -24.30 -57.38
C ILE A 9 -41.89 -23.60 -57.57
N VAL A 10 -41.03 -23.90 -58.58
CA VAL A 10 -40.65 -25.15 -59.31
C VAL A 10 -39.49 -24.83 -60.30
N LEU A 11 -38.53 -25.75 -60.52
CA LEU A 11 -37.43 -25.66 -61.55
C LEU A 11 -36.50 -24.41 -61.39
N THR A 12 -35.53 -23.99 -62.23
CA THR A 12 -34.96 -24.30 -63.59
C THR A 12 -33.54 -23.63 -63.65
N ILE A 13 -32.48 -23.99 -64.42
CA ILE A 13 -32.10 -25.15 -65.24
C ILE A 13 -30.58 -25.10 -65.65
N LEU A 14 -29.96 -26.26 -65.98
CA LEU A 14 -28.68 -26.49 -66.73
C LEU A 14 -27.28 -25.94 -66.28
N PHE A 15 -26.28 -26.84 -66.47
CA PHE A 15 -24.90 -26.65 -67.00
C PHE A 15 -23.70 -26.08 -66.19
N SER A 16 -22.60 -26.86 -66.26
CA SER A 16 -21.17 -26.45 -66.16
C SER A 16 -20.69 -25.94 -64.78
N LEU A 17 -19.45 -26.10 -64.34
CA LEU A 17 -18.20 -26.59 -64.96
C LEU A 17 -17.63 -27.82 -64.20
N GLY A 18 -16.54 -28.41 -64.71
CA GLY A 18 -15.90 -29.56 -64.07
C GLY A 18 -15.10 -29.18 -62.82
N THR A 19 -15.30 -29.92 -61.72
CA THR A 19 -14.22 -30.18 -60.77
C THR A 19 -13.41 -31.35 -61.28
N SER A 20 -12.18 -31.07 -61.70
CA SER A 20 -11.18 -32.09 -61.98
C SER A 20 -10.98 -32.99 -60.77
N SER A 21 -10.76 -34.28 -61.00
CA SER A 21 -10.15 -35.14 -59.99
C SER A 21 -8.70 -34.71 -59.77
N SER A 22 -8.49 -33.70 -58.93
CA SER A 22 -7.19 -33.57 -58.28
C SER A 22 -6.99 -34.87 -57.50
N LEU A 23 -5.98 -35.64 -57.91
CA LEU A 23 -5.22 -36.35 -56.89
C LEU A 23 -4.77 -35.25 -55.95
N ALA A 24 -5.19 -35.31 -54.68
CA ALA A 24 -4.52 -34.55 -53.65
C ALA A 24 -3.09 -35.10 -53.60
N THR A 25 -2.19 -34.45 -54.35
CA THR A 25 -0.74 -34.61 -54.21
C THR A 25 -0.45 -34.33 -52.75
N GLN A 26 -0.26 -35.40 -51.98
CA GLN A 26 -0.21 -35.34 -50.53
C GLN A 26 1.01 -34.51 -50.16
N GLN A 27 0.76 -33.24 -49.89
CA GLN A 27 1.78 -32.21 -49.86
C GLN A 27 2.67 -32.50 -48.65
N VAL A 28 3.88 -32.98 -48.94
CA VAL A 28 4.91 -33.11 -47.92
C VAL A 28 5.05 -31.71 -47.30
N PRO A 29 5.03 -31.59 -45.96
CA PRO A 29 5.20 -30.29 -45.32
C PRO A 29 6.50 -29.64 -45.79
N GLU A 30 6.58 -28.32 -45.67
CA GLU A 30 7.81 -27.60 -45.99
C GLU A 30 8.94 -28.02 -45.03
N ASP A 31 10.19 -27.72 -45.37
CA ASP A 31 11.33 -28.07 -44.53
C ASP A 31 11.21 -27.33 -43.18
N GLY A 32 11.18 -28.09 -42.09
CA GLY A 32 10.73 -27.59 -40.79
C GLY A 32 10.73 -28.65 -39.69
N LEU A 33 10.30 -28.24 -38.49
CA LEU A 33 9.96 -29.15 -37.40
C LEU A 33 8.47 -28.95 -37.07
N TYR A 34 7.77 -30.01 -36.71
CA TYR A 34 6.32 -29.96 -36.47
C TYR A 34 5.93 -30.87 -35.30
N SER A 35 5.01 -30.47 -34.43
CA SER A 35 4.29 -31.43 -33.57
C SER A 35 3.23 -32.15 -34.40
N ILE A 36 3.05 -33.45 -34.17
CA ILE A 36 2.10 -34.27 -34.92
C ILE A 36 1.42 -35.33 -34.05
N GLY A 37 0.11 -35.47 -34.20
CA GLY A 37 -0.65 -36.57 -33.61
C GLY A 37 -0.36 -37.90 -34.32
N VAL A 38 -0.03 -38.93 -33.55
CA VAL A 38 0.26 -40.27 -34.07
C VAL A 38 -0.67 -41.30 -33.44
N HIS A 39 -1.43 -42.00 -34.29
CA HIS A 39 -2.20 -43.16 -33.85
C HIS A 39 -1.37 -44.44 -33.96
N SER A 40 -1.41 -45.32 -32.96
CA SER A 40 -0.72 -46.62 -33.00
C SER A 40 -1.72 -47.77 -32.95
N SER A 41 -1.48 -48.81 -33.77
CA SER A 41 -2.28 -50.05 -33.76
C SER A 41 -2.21 -50.86 -32.45
N SER A 42 -1.35 -50.47 -31.49
CA SER A 42 -1.25 -51.13 -30.19
C SER A 42 -1.26 -50.15 -29.02
N LYS A 43 -2.26 -50.29 -28.13
CA LYS A 43 -2.33 -49.55 -26.85
C LYS A 43 -1.14 -49.82 -25.91
N MET A 44 -0.35 -50.87 -26.16
CA MET A 44 0.89 -51.17 -25.42
C MET A 44 2.12 -50.47 -26.01
N PHE A 45 2.02 -49.86 -27.19
CA PHE A 45 3.06 -49.02 -27.80
C PHE A 45 2.64 -47.55 -27.72
N ARG A 46 2.49 -47.06 -26.48
CA ARG A 46 2.01 -45.72 -26.21
C ARG A 46 3.11 -44.69 -26.49
N ILE A 47 2.96 -44.02 -27.62
CA ILE A 47 3.62 -42.74 -27.91
C ILE A 47 2.99 -41.67 -27.03
N THR A 48 3.80 -40.80 -26.42
CA THR A 48 3.34 -39.68 -25.56
C THR A 48 3.63 -38.30 -26.14
N ASN A 49 4.62 -38.20 -27.03
CA ASN A 49 4.82 -37.05 -27.89
C ASN A 49 5.45 -37.53 -29.22
N CYS A 50 5.20 -36.81 -30.31
CA CYS A 50 5.88 -37.01 -31.59
C CYS A 50 6.15 -35.67 -32.25
N LEU A 51 7.40 -35.43 -32.62
CA LEU A 51 7.77 -34.37 -33.54
C LEU A 51 8.03 -34.98 -34.93
N LEU A 52 7.74 -34.25 -35.99
CA LEU A 52 8.06 -34.57 -37.38
C LEU A 52 9.10 -33.56 -37.86
N GLN A 53 10.32 -34.04 -38.09
CA GLN A 53 11.35 -33.25 -38.77
C GLN A 53 11.24 -33.49 -40.28
N VAL A 54 11.12 -32.42 -41.06
CA VAL A 54 11.15 -32.46 -42.52
C VAL A 54 12.39 -31.71 -43.00
N GLN A 55 13.22 -32.35 -43.82
CA GLN A 55 14.42 -31.75 -44.39
C GLN A 55 14.71 -32.30 -45.79
N GLN A 56 14.85 -31.40 -46.76
CA GLN A 56 14.95 -31.68 -48.20
C GLN A 56 13.84 -32.64 -48.66
N GLY A 57 12.62 -32.43 -48.17
CA GLY A 57 11.44 -33.26 -48.44
C GLY A 57 11.49 -34.68 -47.83
N LYS A 58 12.46 -35.00 -46.96
CA LYS A 58 12.53 -36.27 -46.23
C LYS A 58 11.96 -36.08 -44.82
N MET A 59 11.06 -36.99 -44.42
CA MET A 59 10.37 -36.92 -43.13
C MET A 59 10.97 -37.90 -42.11
N THR A 60 11.21 -37.44 -40.88
CA THR A 60 11.69 -38.25 -39.75
C THR A 60 10.84 -37.99 -38.51
N ALA A 61 10.18 -39.02 -37.99
CA ALA A 61 9.37 -38.96 -36.79
C ALA A 61 10.21 -39.21 -35.54
N ILE A 62 10.18 -38.26 -34.61
CA ILE A 62 10.86 -38.28 -33.31
C ILE A 62 9.86 -38.81 -32.26
N LEU A 63 9.79 -40.15 -32.12
CA LEU A 63 8.81 -40.86 -31.32
C LEU A 63 9.21 -40.95 -29.85
N THR A 64 8.51 -40.24 -28.97
CA THR A 64 8.66 -40.35 -27.51
C THR A 64 7.72 -41.42 -26.95
N LEU A 65 8.24 -42.48 -26.32
CA LEU A 65 7.46 -43.61 -25.79
C LEU A 65 7.32 -43.58 -24.26
N SER A 66 6.13 -43.96 -23.76
CA SER A 66 5.86 -44.09 -22.31
C SER A 66 6.49 -45.32 -21.64
N SER A 67 7.34 -46.07 -22.33
CA SER A 67 7.81 -47.40 -21.89
C SER A 67 9.22 -47.71 -22.36
N LYS A 68 10.16 -47.81 -21.42
CA LYS A 68 11.56 -48.21 -21.65
C LYS A 68 11.74 -49.70 -22.03
N ASN A 69 10.64 -50.45 -22.15
CA ASN A 69 10.64 -51.88 -22.48
C ASN A 69 10.82 -52.16 -23.97
N TYR A 70 10.86 -51.14 -24.83
CA TYR A 70 11.26 -51.25 -26.23
C TYR A 70 12.73 -50.85 -26.38
N GLY A 71 13.52 -51.66 -27.07
CA GLY A 71 14.98 -51.51 -27.16
C GLY A 71 15.49 -51.03 -28.52
N TYR A 72 14.78 -51.38 -29.58
CA TYR A 72 15.05 -50.94 -30.94
C TYR A 72 13.73 -50.80 -31.70
N LEU A 73 13.68 -49.88 -32.66
CA LEU A 73 12.66 -49.84 -33.70
C LEU A 73 13.29 -50.16 -35.06
N TYR A 74 12.48 -50.57 -36.02
CA TYR A 74 12.90 -50.74 -37.41
C TYR A 74 11.77 -50.29 -38.35
N PRO A 75 12.04 -49.47 -39.37
CA PRO A 75 11.02 -49.02 -40.32
C PRO A 75 10.75 -50.12 -41.35
N GLY A 76 9.62 -50.82 -41.21
CA GLY A 76 9.26 -52.02 -41.94
C GLY A 76 8.79 -53.16 -41.03
N THR A 77 8.47 -54.30 -41.65
CA THR A 77 7.92 -55.48 -40.99
C THR A 77 8.89 -56.18 -40.02
N VAL A 78 8.36 -56.99 -39.11
CA VAL A 78 9.14 -57.89 -38.24
C VAL A 78 10.13 -58.74 -39.05
N THR A 79 9.68 -59.36 -40.14
CA THR A 79 10.52 -60.23 -40.99
C THR A 79 11.69 -59.48 -41.62
N GLN A 80 11.51 -58.21 -41.96
CA GLN A 80 12.59 -57.35 -42.47
C GLN A 80 13.55 -56.93 -41.34
N ALA A 81 13.03 -56.66 -40.14
CA ALA A 81 13.85 -56.29 -38.98
C ALA A 81 14.77 -57.43 -38.51
N ASP A 82 14.26 -58.67 -38.48
CA ASP A 82 15.06 -59.87 -38.16
C ASP A 82 16.11 -60.22 -39.25
N ALA A 83 15.84 -59.88 -40.51
CA ALA A 83 16.80 -60.06 -41.61
C ALA A 83 17.80 -58.90 -41.75
N ALA A 84 17.54 -57.74 -41.15
CA ALA A 84 18.37 -56.55 -41.27
C ALA A 84 19.60 -56.60 -40.34
N PRO A 85 20.76 -56.10 -40.79
CA PRO A 85 21.95 -56.03 -39.94
C PRO A 85 21.73 -55.08 -38.76
N ARG A 86 22.38 -55.38 -37.62
CA ARG A 86 22.12 -54.72 -36.32
C ARG A 86 22.38 -53.21 -36.30
N ASN A 87 23.16 -52.67 -37.24
CA ASN A 87 23.38 -51.24 -37.41
C ASN A 87 22.23 -50.51 -38.14
N SER A 88 21.30 -51.24 -38.77
CA SER A 88 20.05 -50.70 -39.33
C SER A 88 18.90 -50.70 -38.32
N TRP A 89 19.11 -51.24 -37.10
CA TRP A 89 18.13 -51.21 -36.02
C TRP A 89 18.26 -49.87 -35.27
N ILE A 90 17.17 -49.12 -35.14
CA ILE A 90 17.16 -47.77 -34.55
C ILE A 90 17.18 -47.89 -33.03
N PRO A 91 18.26 -47.51 -32.32
CA PRO A 91 18.29 -47.45 -30.86
C PRO A 91 17.50 -46.22 -30.35
N PRO A 92 17.18 -46.14 -29.05
CA PRO A 92 16.85 -44.87 -28.43
C PRO A 92 18.10 -43.97 -28.43
N GLU A 93 17.95 -42.66 -28.67
CA GLU A 93 19.09 -41.75 -28.86
C GLU A 93 19.88 -41.42 -27.59
N ASP A 94 19.27 -41.53 -26.40
CA ASP A 94 19.96 -41.46 -25.12
C ASP A 94 19.42 -42.51 -24.14
N SER A 95 20.26 -42.93 -23.20
CA SER A 95 20.00 -43.91 -22.15
C SER A 95 20.17 -43.37 -20.73
N SER A 96 20.61 -42.11 -20.58
CA SER A 96 21.03 -41.49 -19.31
C SER A 96 19.89 -41.08 -18.36
N GLN A 97 18.72 -40.66 -18.87
CA GLN A 97 17.60 -40.18 -18.03
C GLN A 97 16.21 -40.74 -18.43
N SER A 98 15.12 -40.04 -18.07
CA SER A 98 13.79 -40.59 -17.77
C SER A 98 12.94 -41.05 -18.95
N VAL A 99 13.26 -40.64 -20.18
CA VAL A 99 12.38 -40.73 -21.36
C VAL A 99 13.03 -41.59 -22.45
N TYR A 100 12.24 -42.30 -23.27
CA TYR A 100 12.74 -43.14 -24.37
C TYR A 100 12.26 -42.60 -25.72
N THR A 101 13.19 -42.10 -26.52
CA THR A 101 12.92 -41.40 -27.79
C THR A 101 13.67 -42.05 -28.95
N PHE A 102 12.98 -42.25 -30.08
CA PHE A 102 13.51 -42.91 -31.29
C PHE A 102 13.24 -42.05 -32.52
N ARG A 103 14.22 -41.86 -33.42
CA ARG A 103 14.01 -41.19 -34.71
C ARG A 103 13.82 -42.19 -35.83
N VAL A 104 12.58 -42.31 -36.29
CA VAL A 104 12.15 -43.25 -37.33
C VAL A 104 11.91 -42.49 -38.64
N PRO A 105 12.64 -42.79 -39.74
CA PRO A 105 12.35 -42.19 -41.04
C PRO A 105 10.97 -42.69 -41.53
N ILE A 106 10.14 -41.78 -42.05
CA ILE A 106 8.82 -42.11 -42.60
C ILE A 106 8.68 -41.55 -44.02
N SER A 107 7.88 -42.22 -44.84
CA SER A 107 7.70 -41.90 -46.26
C SER A 107 6.34 -41.28 -46.60
N VAL A 108 5.39 -41.28 -45.68
CA VAL A 108 4.00 -40.87 -45.94
C VAL A 108 3.26 -40.49 -44.65
N LEU A 109 2.29 -39.58 -44.77
CA LEU A 109 1.34 -39.20 -43.71
C LEU A 109 -0.04 -39.83 -43.95
N ASP A 110 -0.93 -39.77 -42.97
CA ASP A 110 -2.35 -40.20 -43.00
C ASP A 110 -2.63 -41.66 -43.38
N LYS A 111 -1.58 -42.45 -43.61
CA LYS A 111 -1.61 -43.87 -43.96
C LYS A 111 -0.81 -44.67 -42.93
N PRO A 112 -1.17 -45.92 -42.65
CA PRO A 112 -0.40 -46.78 -41.75
C PRO A 112 1.02 -47.02 -42.28
N VAL A 113 2.02 -46.69 -41.47
CA VAL A 113 3.44 -47.00 -41.69
C VAL A 113 3.83 -48.15 -40.78
N GLU A 114 4.48 -49.18 -41.33
CA GLU A 114 4.91 -50.36 -40.58
C GLU A 114 6.21 -50.08 -39.82
N VAL A 115 6.23 -50.43 -38.52
CA VAL A 115 7.37 -50.25 -37.62
C VAL A 115 7.47 -51.45 -36.68
N ALA A 116 8.44 -52.33 -36.91
CA ALA A 116 8.74 -53.38 -35.95
C ALA A 116 9.34 -52.79 -34.67
N ALA A 117 8.87 -53.23 -33.50
CA ALA A 117 9.35 -52.77 -32.19
C ALA A 117 9.91 -53.93 -31.34
N TRP A 118 11.22 -53.93 -31.08
CA TRP A 118 11.91 -54.96 -30.28
C TRP A 118 11.62 -54.77 -28.80
N SER A 119 10.99 -55.74 -28.15
CA SER A 119 10.78 -55.69 -26.70
C SER A 119 11.99 -56.26 -25.95
N LYS A 120 12.59 -55.46 -25.06
CA LYS A 120 13.59 -55.91 -24.09
C LYS A 120 13.05 -56.95 -23.11
N LYS A 121 11.74 -56.92 -22.80
CA LYS A 121 11.11 -57.81 -21.81
C LYS A 121 10.83 -59.22 -22.35
N TYR A 122 10.55 -59.32 -23.65
CA TYR A 122 10.14 -60.57 -24.30
C TYR A 122 11.08 -61.02 -25.42
N GLU A 123 12.22 -60.32 -25.55
CA GLU A 123 13.34 -60.59 -26.48
C GLU A 123 12.91 -60.97 -27.90
N LYS A 124 11.96 -60.20 -28.44
CA LYS A 124 11.46 -60.34 -29.81
C LYS A 124 10.86 -59.05 -30.34
N TRP A 125 10.77 -58.95 -31.66
CA TRP A 125 10.00 -57.92 -32.35
C TRP A 125 8.49 -58.10 -32.19
N TYR A 126 7.78 -56.98 -32.36
CA TYR A 126 6.35 -56.94 -32.52
C TYR A 126 5.99 -55.97 -33.63
N GLU A 127 5.08 -56.38 -34.51
CA GLU A 127 4.54 -55.55 -35.58
C GLU A 127 3.77 -54.35 -35.01
N ARG A 128 4.02 -53.15 -35.53
CA ARG A 128 3.22 -51.94 -35.26
C ARG A 128 2.88 -51.27 -36.57
N GLN A 129 1.72 -50.63 -36.59
CA GLN A 129 1.34 -49.69 -37.62
C GLN A 129 1.09 -48.34 -36.96
N LEU A 130 1.76 -47.31 -37.46
CA LEU A 130 1.67 -45.93 -36.97
C LEU A 130 1.09 -45.04 -38.07
N THR A 131 0.07 -44.26 -37.74
CA THR A 131 -0.53 -43.29 -38.68
C THR A 131 -0.27 -41.88 -38.15
N PHE A 132 0.49 -41.11 -38.93
CA PHE A 132 0.90 -39.74 -38.62
C PHE A 132 -0.10 -38.76 -39.26
N LEU A 133 -0.85 -38.02 -38.45
CA LEU A 133 -2.05 -37.31 -38.91
C LEU A 133 -1.72 -35.89 -39.37
N SER A 134 -1.73 -35.63 -40.68
CA SER A 134 -1.37 -34.32 -41.25
C SER A 134 -2.31 -33.20 -40.80
N GLY A 135 -3.61 -33.50 -40.63
CA GLY A 135 -4.60 -32.59 -40.03
C GLY A 135 -4.36 -32.25 -38.55
N SER A 136 -3.27 -32.73 -37.94
CA SER A 136 -2.80 -32.35 -36.61
C SER A 136 -1.37 -31.77 -36.60
N LEU A 137 -0.77 -31.54 -37.77
CA LEU A 137 0.49 -30.81 -37.90
C LEU A 137 0.34 -29.40 -37.32
N ARG A 138 1.28 -29.02 -36.47
CA ARG A 138 1.58 -27.62 -36.14
C ARG A 138 3.07 -27.42 -36.30
N PRO A 139 3.56 -26.34 -36.93
CA PRO A 139 4.99 -26.06 -36.95
C PRO A 139 5.48 -25.86 -35.51
N GLU A 140 6.52 -26.60 -35.13
CA GLU A 140 7.41 -26.18 -34.05
C GLU A 140 8.30 -25.12 -34.69
N GLU A 141 8.15 -23.88 -34.27
CA GLU A 141 8.75 -22.75 -34.97
C GLU A 141 10.28 -22.86 -34.92
N GLN A 142 10.92 -23.04 -36.08
CA GLN A 142 12.34 -22.74 -36.21
C GLN A 142 12.49 -21.24 -36.00
N THR A 143 13.03 -20.86 -34.84
CA THR A 143 13.10 -19.51 -34.25
C THR A 143 12.71 -18.41 -35.24
N PRO A 144 11.46 -17.90 -35.18
CA PRO A 144 11.01 -16.82 -36.04
C PRO A 144 11.90 -15.59 -35.87
N GLN A 145 11.76 -14.64 -36.79
CA GLN A 145 12.24 -13.28 -36.54
C GLN A 145 11.75 -12.83 -35.17
N LYS A 146 12.67 -12.30 -34.36
CA LYS A 146 12.41 -11.58 -33.11
C LYS A 146 11.09 -10.82 -33.25
N SER A 147 10.05 -11.31 -32.55
CA SER A 147 8.86 -10.52 -32.27
C SER A 147 9.31 -9.18 -31.73
N GLU A 148 8.60 -8.09 -32.08
CA GLU A 148 8.83 -6.83 -31.38
C GLU A 148 8.75 -7.14 -29.89
N PRO A 149 9.82 -6.87 -29.12
CA PRO A 149 9.93 -7.38 -27.76
C PRO A 149 8.69 -6.88 -27.02
N LEU A 150 7.99 -7.79 -26.34
CA LEU A 150 6.80 -7.41 -25.61
C LEU A 150 7.25 -6.45 -24.51
N VAL A 151 7.11 -5.14 -24.76
CA VAL A 151 7.41 -4.09 -23.80
C VAL A 151 6.26 -4.10 -22.82
N ILE A 152 6.38 -5.01 -21.86
CA ILE A 152 5.67 -4.92 -20.59
C ILE A 152 6.36 -3.77 -19.87
N ASP A 153 5.59 -2.78 -19.44
CA ASP A 153 6.12 -1.70 -18.62
C ASP A 153 6.67 -2.25 -17.30
N ASP A 154 7.64 -1.57 -16.70
CA ASP A 154 8.17 -1.98 -15.39
C ASP A 154 7.05 -1.85 -14.33
N GLY A 155 6.81 -2.91 -13.56
CA GLY A 155 5.63 -3.06 -12.72
C GLY A 155 5.39 -4.48 -12.22
N ARG A 156 4.25 -4.72 -11.55
CA ARG A 156 3.84 -6.05 -11.05
C ARG A 156 2.50 -6.47 -11.67
N TYR A 157 2.42 -7.72 -12.11
CA TYR A 157 1.26 -8.30 -12.81
C TYR A 157 0.85 -9.63 -12.18
N LEU A 158 -0.44 -9.83 -11.89
CA LEU A 158 -0.99 -11.18 -11.77
C LEU A 158 -0.88 -11.84 -13.14
N VAL A 159 -0.51 -13.12 -13.16
CA VAL A 159 -0.36 -13.89 -14.40
C VAL A 159 -0.75 -15.34 -14.19
N ALA A 160 -1.50 -15.90 -15.14
CA ALA A 160 -1.83 -17.32 -15.14
C ALA A 160 -0.59 -18.14 -15.52
N VAL A 161 -0.21 -19.08 -14.64
CA VAL A 161 0.88 -20.03 -14.90
C VAL A 161 0.31 -21.37 -15.30
N HIS A 162 0.63 -21.81 -16.51
CA HIS A 162 0.41 -23.17 -16.96
C HIS A 162 1.62 -24.04 -16.64
N THR A 163 1.38 -25.30 -16.24
CA THR A 163 2.43 -26.28 -15.96
C THR A 163 2.15 -27.60 -16.66
N ASP A 164 3.20 -28.37 -16.96
CA ASP A 164 3.09 -29.74 -17.53
C ASP A 164 2.45 -30.76 -16.56
N SER A 165 2.20 -30.38 -15.30
CA SER A 165 1.98 -31.33 -14.21
C SER A 165 0.86 -30.93 -13.25
N PRO A 166 -0.22 -31.72 -13.13
CA PRO A 166 -1.29 -31.47 -12.14
C PRO A 166 -0.84 -31.69 -10.68
N LEU A 167 0.45 -31.96 -10.45
CA LEU A 167 1.09 -32.00 -9.14
C LEU A 167 1.83 -30.70 -8.81
N LEU A 168 2.19 -29.87 -9.79
CA LEU A 168 2.76 -28.54 -9.58
C LEU A 168 1.63 -27.52 -9.74
N LYS A 169 0.89 -27.33 -8.65
CA LYS A 169 -0.22 -26.37 -8.57
C LYS A 169 0.32 -25.01 -8.15
N ILE A 170 0.44 -24.10 -9.11
CA ILE A 170 0.58 -22.67 -8.80
C ILE A 170 -0.82 -22.18 -8.41
N GLU A 171 -0.94 -21.56 -7.24
CA GLU A 171 -2.20 -20.97 -6.76
C GLU A 171 -2.28 -19.48 -7.11
N HIS A 172 -1.15 -18.78 -6.95
CA HIS A 172 -0.95 -17.39 -7.33
C HIS A 172 0.42 -17.23 -7.97
N CYS A 173 0.56 -16.30 -8.91
CA CYS A 173 1.83 -15.87 -9.46
C CYS A 173 1.80 -14.37 -9.70
N VAL A 174 2.83 -13.67 -9.23
CA VAL A 174 3.06 -12.25 -9.51
C VAL A 174 4.34 -12.12 -10.31
N LEU A 175 4.23 -11.67 -11.55
CA LEU A 175 5.36 -11.28 -12.39
C LEU A 175 5.77 -9.86 -12.04
N ALA A 176 6.99 -9.67 -11.56
CA ALA A 176 7.65 -8.37 -11.45
C ALA A 176 8.53 -8.14 -12.69
N VAL A 177 8.43 -6.95 -13.27
CA VAL A 177 9.23 -6.46 -14.40
C VAL A 177 9.99 -5.21 -13.94
N ALA A 178 11.31 -5.19 -14.12
CA ALA A 178 12.18 -4.05 -13.76
C ALA A 178 13.45 -4.03 -14.63
N ASP A 179 13.81 -2.89 -15.22
CA ASP A 179 14.85 -2.76 -16.26
C ASP A 179 14.65 -3.75 -17.44
N GLY A 180 13.41 -4.15 -17.74
CA GLY A 180 13.12 -5.21 -18.71
C GLY A 180 13.63 -6.62 -18.31
N LYS A 181 13.96 -6.85 -17.03
CA LYS A 181 14.19 -8.17 -16.43
C LYS A 181 12.89 -8.64 -15.79
N MET A 182 12.58 -9.93 -15.90
CA MET A 182 11.36 -10.51 -15.34
C MET A 182 11.67 -11.51 -14.21
N GLN A 183 10.89 -11.44 -13.13
CA GLN A 183 10.92 -12.41 -12.03
C GLN A 183 9.48 -12.79 -11.62
N ALA A 184 9.20 -14.08 -11.45
CA ALA A 184 7.90 -14.57 -11.02
C ALA A 184 7.95 -15.03 -9.56
N GLU A 185 7.24 -14.33 -8.68
CA GLU A 185 6.90 -14.80 -7.35
C GLU A 185 5.74 -15.79 -7.46
N ILE A 186 6.00 -17.08 -7.24
CA ILE A 186 5.03 -18.18 -7.37
C ILE A 186 4.66 -18.78 -6.00
N THR A 187 3.36 -18.90 -5.75
CA THR A 187 2.81 -19.58 -4.57
C THR A 187 2.37 -21.00 -4.95
N ILE A 188 3.05 -22.02 -4.43
CA ILE A 188 2.75 -23.44 -4.70
C ILE A 188 1.83 -23.99 -3.60
N LYS A 189 0.65 -24.48 -3.99
CA LYS A 189 -0.31 -25.13 -3.07
C LYS A 189 0.02 -26.61 -2.86
N ASP A 190 -0.33 -27.13 -1.68
CA ASP A 190 -0.10 -28.54 -1.29
C ASP A 190 1.39 -28.93 -1.29
N SER A 191 2.32 -27.99 -1.09
CA SER A 191 3.73 -28.15 -1.41
C SER A 191 4.36 -29.32 -0.66
N LYS A 192 4.78 -30.33 -1.42
CA LYS A 192 5.47 -31.56 -0.97
C LYS A 192 6.81 -31.73 -1.70
N TYR A 193 7.37 -30.59 -2.10
CA TYR A 193 8.66 -30.43 -2.75
C TYR A 193 9.61 -29.73 -1.77
N GLY A 194 10.85 -30.20 -1.65
CA GLY A 194 11.84 -29.54 -0.79
C GLY A 194 12.61 -28.42 -1.50
N PHE A 195 12.76 -28.52 -2.83
CA PHE A 195 13.55 -27.58 -3.64
C PHE A 195 12.99 -27.43 -5.06
N LEU A 196 13.23 -26.27 -5.66
CA LEU A 196 13.15 -26.00 -7.11
C LEU A 196 14.55 -25.70 -7.69
N TYR A 197 14.67 -25.76 -9.01
CA TYR A 197 15.83 -25.25 -9.74
C TYR A 197 15.39 -24.75 -11.13
N SER A 198 15.80 -23.55 -11.52
CA SER A 198 15.44 -22.92 -12.80
C SER A 198 16.27 -23.50 -13.95
N GLY A 199 15.82 -24.63 -14.48
CA GLY A 199 16.50 -25.41 -15.50
C GLY A 199 15.96 -26.84 -15.55
N LEU A 200 16.73 -27.78 -16.11
CA LEU A 200 16.34 -29.18 -16.16
C LEU A 200 16.86 -29.96 -14.94
N ALA A 201 16.17 -31.04 -14.58
CA ALA A 201 16.52 -31.94 -13.49
C ALA A 201 17.89 -32.63 -13.64
N LYS A 202 18.48 -32.61 -14.84
CA LYS A 202 19.85 -33.09 -15.10
C LYS A 202 20.92 -32.07 -14.65
N ASP A 203 20.56 -30.79 -14.66
CA ASP A 203 21.43 -29.66 -14.36
C ASP A 203 21.34 -29.36 -12.86
N ALA A 204 20.13 -29.41 -12.29
CA ALA A 204 19.86 -29.44 -10.83
C ALA A 204 20.53 -30.60 -10.06
N LEU A 205 21.06 -31.61 -10.77
CA LEU A 205 21.86 -32.70 -10.17
C LEU A 205 23.37 -32.41 -10.16
N GLN A 206 23.80 -31.31 -10.78
CA GLN A 206 25.21 -30.91 -10.94
C GLN A 206 25.48 -29.51 -10.39
N ALA A 207 24.44 -28.68 -10.29
CA ALA A 207 24.42 -27.39 -9.61
C ALA A 207 24.81 -27.49 -8.12
N ASP A 208 25.31 -26.38 -7.57
CA ASP A 208 25.58 -26.28 -6.14
C ASP A 208 24.28 -26.19 -5.32
N ILE A 209 24.33 -26.59 -4.03
CA ILE A 209 23.18 -26.48 -3.13
C ILE A 209 22.71 -25.02 -2.95
N SER A 210 23.59 -24.04 -3.13
CA SER A 210 23.24 -22.61 -3.14
C SER A 210 22.43 -22.17 -4.38
N GLU A 211 22.40 -22.96 -5.46
CA GLU A 211 21.50 -22.76 -6.60
C GLU A 211 20.14 -23.46 -6.41
N HIS A 212 19.97 -24.28 -5.38
CA HIS A 212 18.71 -24.97 -5.10
C HIS A 212 17.76 -24.08 -4.29
N ILE A 213 16.66 -23.70 -4.91
CA ILE A 213 15.65 -22.81 -4.34
C ILE A 213 14.81 -23.61 -3.33
N ALA A 214 15.10 -23.46 -2.03
CA ALA A 214 14.41 -24.17 -0.97
C ALA A 214 12.93 -23.77 -0.87
N LEU A 215 12.04 -24.76 -0.79
CA LEU A 215 10.62 -24.56 -0.52
C LEU A 215 10.32 -24.93 0.92
N LEU A 216 9.94 -23.94 1.72
CA LEU A 216 9.50 -24.08 3.10
C LEU A 216 7.98 -23.85 3.13
N PRO A 217 7.16 -24.89 3.37
CA PRO A 217 5.71 -24.70 3.48
C PRO A 217 5.32 -24.01 4.79
N ASP A 218 4.29 -23.17 4.73
CA ASP A 218 3.59 -22.62 5.89
C ASP A 218 2.68 -23.66 6.58
N ASP A 219 1.98 -23.25 7.64
CA ASP A 219 1.06 -24.11 8.40
C ASP A 219 -0.15 -24.60 7.57
N ASP A 220 -0.51 -23.90 6.48
CA ASP A 220 -1.53 -24.30 5.50
C ASP A 220 -0.96 -25.18 4.37
N GLY A 221 0.35 -25.40 4.34
CA GLY A 221 1.06 -26.21 3.34
C GLY A 221 1.27 -25.51 2.00
N LYS A 222 1.27 -24.17 1.94
CA LYS A 222 1.69 -23.38 0.78
C LYS A 222 3.16 -23.02 0.88
N ALA A 223 3.86 -22.93 -0.24
CA ALA A 223 5.25 -22.43 -0.26
C ALA A 223 5.41 -21.39 -1.39
N THR A 224 5.86 -20.19 -1.04
CA THR A 224 6.10 -19.08 -1.98
C THR A 224 7.59 -18.95 -2.28
N THR A 225 7.94 -18.69 -3.54
CA THR A 225 9.34 -18.42 -3.93
C THR A 225 9.45 -17.65 -5.24
N VAL A 226 10.61 -17.08 -5.54
CA VAL A 226 10.87 -16.25 -6.73
C VAL A 226 11.71 -17.02 -7.75
N LEU A 227 11.30 -16.96 -9.02
CA LEU A 227 12.01 -17.55 -10.16
C LEU A 227 12.37 -16.48 -11.20
N PRO A 228 13.59 -16.45 -11.76
CA PRO A 228 13.89 -15.64 -12.94
C PRO A 228 13.11 -16.14 -14.16
N ILE A 229 12.57 -15.22 -14.96
CA ILE A 229 11.76 -15.49 -16.16
C ILE A 229 12.49 -14.88 -17.37
N SER A 230 12.73 -15.71 -18.40
CA SER A 230 13.43 -15.26 -19.62
C SER A 230 12.50 -14.81 -20.75
N ALA A 231 11.25 -15.29 -20.75
CA ALA A 231 10.23 -14.98 -21.75
C ALA A 231 8.83 -15.25 -21.18
N LEU A 232 7.80 -14.61 -21.74
CA LEU A 232 6.40 -15.00 -21.57
C LEU A 232 5.93 -15.78 -22.80
N ASP A 233 4.79 -16.46 -22.71
CA ASP A 233 4.21 -17.34 -23.75
C ASP A 233 5.12 -18.51 -24.21
N GLU A 234 6.30 -18.69 -23.60
CA GLU A 234 7.22 -19.82 -23.80
C GLU A 234 7.18 -20.82 -22.64
N ASP A 235 7.35 -22.11 -22.94
CA ASP A 235 7.42 -23.19 -21.95
C ASP A 235 8.83 -23.25 -21.30
N LEU A 236 9.02 -22.49 -20.22
CA LEU A 236 10.29 -22.38 -19.50
C LEU A 236 10.62 -23.64 -18.68
N PRO A 237 11.88 -24.12 -18.68
CA PRO A 237 12.27 -25.32 -17.94
C PRO A 237 12.38 -25.05 -16.43
N LEU A 238 11.74 -25.91 -15.64
CA LEU A 238 11.83 -25.91 -14.18
C LEU A 238 12.08 -27.34 -13.68
N ALA A 239 12.85 -27.51 -12.61
CA ALA A 239 12.99 -28.80 -11.93
C ALA A 239 12.35 -28.76 -10.53
N THR A 240 11.65 -29.84 -10.14
CA THR A 240 11.08 -29.99 -8.79
C THR A 240 11.66 -31.20 -8.06
N TRP A 241 12.14 -31.01 -6.82
CA TRP A 241 12.69 -32.08 -5.98
C TRP A 241 11.61 -32.75 -5.12
N SER A 242 11.54 -34.09 -5.15
CA SER A 242 10.61 -34.85 -4.31
C SER A 242 11.32 -35.60 -3.19
N ASP A 243 11.23 -35.11 -1.95
CA ASP A 243 11.91 -35.74 -0.80
C ASP A 243 11.48 -37.17 -0.51
N LYS A 244 10.21 -37.52 -0.81
CA LYS A 244 9.71 -38.90 -0.66
C LYS A 244 10.39 -39.88 -1.63
N LYS A 245 10.96 -39.39 -2.73
CA LYS A 245 11.61 -40.20 -3.78
C LYS A 245 13.10 -39.92 -3.96
N LYS A 246 13.60 -38.83 -3.35
CA LYS A 246 14.98 -38.31 -3.48
C LYS A 246 15.42 -38.19 -4.95
N LEU A 247 14.56 -37.57 -5.76
CA LEU A 247 14.75 -37.36 -7.20
C LEU A 247 14.18 -35.99 -7.62
N TRP A 248 14.88 -35.37 -8.58
CA TRP A 248 14.40 -34.23 -9.36
C TRP A 248 13.49 -34.67 -10.51
N TYR A 249 12.55 -33.81 -10.90
CA TYR A 249 11.67 -33.98 -12.06
C TYR A 249 11.68 -32.74 -12.94
N ASN A 250 11.88 -32.91 -14.26
CA ASN A 250 11.58 -31.85 -15.22
C ASN A 250 10.10 -31.46 -15.13
N ARG A 251 9.86 -30.17 -15.30
CA ARG A 251 8.59 -29.47 -15.48
C ARG A 251 8.75 -28.41 -16.55
N THR A 252 7.64 -27.92 -17.07
CA THR A 252 7.60 -26.59 -17.68
C THR A 252 6.69 -25.68 -16.86
N ILE A 253 7.02 -24.39 -16.87
CA ILE A 253 6.12 -23.31 -16.48
C ILE A 253 5.99 -22.36 -17.68
N ARG A 254 4.77 -21.94 -18.00
CA ARG A 254 4.52 -20.87 -18.97
C ARG A 254 3.60 -19.85 -18.36
N LEU A 255 4.01 -18.59 -18.44
CA LEU A 255 3.22 -17.43 -18.06
C LEU A 255 2.48 -16.93 -19.31
N ASP A 256 1.15 -16.88 -19.28
CA ASP A 256 0.34 -16.41 -20.42
C ASP A 256 0.27 -14.87 -20.44
N SER A 257 0.85 -14.24 -21.45
CA SER A 257 0.91 -12.77 -21.54
C SER A 257 -0.46 -12.10 -21.65
N LYS A 258 -1.49 -12.83 -22.11
CA LYS A 258 -2.88 -12.34 -22.24
C LYS A 258 -3.66 -12.43 -20.93
N SER A 259 -3.05 -13.05 -19.91
CA SER A 259 -3.52 -13.09 -18.53
C SER A 259 -2.78 -12.11 -17.62
N LEU A 260 -1.95 -11.20 -18.17
CA LEU A 260 -1.35 -10.09 -17.43
C LEU A 260 -2.43 -9.11 -16.99
N GLU A 261 -2.97 -9.34 -15.81
CA GLU A 261 -3.77 -8.36 -15.09
C GLU A 261 -2.78 -7.57 -14.21
N PRO A 262 -2.58 -6.25 -14.43
CA PRO A 262 -1.73 -5.46 -13.54
C PRO A 262 -2.18 -5.65 -12.10
N VAL A 263 -1.24 -5.94 -11.18
CA VAL A 263 -1.56 -5.94 -9.75
C VAL A 263 -1.94 -4.50 -9.42
N LYS A 264 -3.23 -4.22 -9.22
CA LYS A 264 -3.62 -3.01 -8.48
C LYS A 264 -3.06 -3.20 -7.09
N THR A 265 -2.02 -2.43 -6.79
CA THR A 265 -1.00 -2.80 -5.83
C THR A 265 -1.54 -2.84 -4.40
N GLU A 266 -1.71 -4.04 -3.86
CA GLU A 266 -1.20 -4.31 -2.52
C GLU A 266 0.30 -4.51 -2.67
N THR A 267 1.06 -3.43 -2.52
CA THR A 267 2.51 -3.45 -2.69
C THR A 267 3.16 -4.03 -1.45
N THR A 268 3.75 -5.23 -1.56
CA THR A 268 4.58 -5.79 -0.49
C THR A 268 5.82 -4.93 -0.30
N ALA A 269 5.72 -3.96 0.61
CA ALA A 269 6.71 -2.92 0.80
C ALA A 269 8.09 -3.49 1.14
N SER A 270 9.10 -3.08 0.38
CA SER A 270 10.49 -3.37 0.71
C SER A 270 10.89 -2.56 1.92
N PHE A 271 11.40 -3.23 2.95
CA PHE A 271 11.84 -2.61 4.19
C PHE A 271 13.21 -3.11 4.60
N THR A 272 14.09 -2.19 4.97
CA THR A 272 15.34 -2.51 5.68
C THR A 272 15.68 -1.43 6.69
N PHE A 273 16.73 -1.66 7.48
CA PHE A 273 17.27 -0.68 8.40
C PHE A 273 18.80 -0.71 8.46
N THR A 274 19.39 0.39 8.90
CA THR A 274 20.79 0.47 9.31
C THR A 274 20.90 1.14 10.69
N GLY A 275 22.06 1.03 11.33
CA GLY A 275 22.31 1.54 12.69
C GLY A 275 22.18 0.45 13.76
N GLY A 276 21.95 0.86 15.01
CA GLY A 276 21.91 -0.04 16.14
C GLY A 276 23.24 -0.70 16.53
N SER A 277 23.15 -1.74 17.36
CA SER A 277 24.31 -2.49 17.87
C SER A 277 24.64 -3.79 17.09
N GLY A 278 23.93 -4.06 15.99
CA GLY A 278 24.03 -5.31 15.22
C GLY A 278 23.51 -6.56 15.94
N ARG A 279 22.76 -6.40 17.05
CA ARG A 279 22.24 -7.51 17.89
C ARG A 279 20.71 -7.63 17.92
N THR A 280 20.01 -6.80 17.16
CA THR A 280 18.55 -6.78 17.06
C THR A 280 18.19 -6.57 15.61
N THR A 281 17.25 -7.34 15.07
CA THR A 281 16.64 -7.07 13.77
C THR A 281 15.36 -6.25 13.96
N ILE A 282 15.13 -5.31 13.05
CA ILE A 282 13.85 -4.62 12.90
C ILE A 282 13.17 -5.23 11.67
N SER A 283 11.88 -5.53 11.75
CA SER A 283 11.08 -6.09 10.66
C SER A 283 9.77 -5.31 10.51
N LEU A 284 9.38 -5.03 9.26
CA LEU A 284 8.04 -4.56 8.97
C LEU A 284 7.03 -5.70 9.20
N THR A 285 5.94 -5.43 9.91
CA THR A 285 4.86 -6.40 10.17
C THR A 285 3.52 -5.97 9.61
N ASN A 286 3.32 -4.67 9.38
CA ASN A 286 2.18 -4.14 8.64
C ASN A 286 2.56 -2.81 7.97
N LEU A 287 1.96 -2.49 6.83
CA LEU A 287 1.95 -1.14 6.25
C LEU A 287 0.52 -0.81 5.81
N ASP A 288 0.00 0.31 6.30
CA ASP A 288 -1.22 0.93 5.80
C ASP A 288 -0.85 2.06 4.84
N GLU A 289 -0.81 1.74 3.55
CA GLU A 289 -0.53 2.70 2.47
C GLU A 289 -1.58 3.83 2.36
N THR A 290 -2.76 3.67 2.99
CA THR A 290 -3.82 4.69 3.01
C THR A 290 -3.59 5.76 4.10
N THR A 291 -2.72 5.46 5.08
CA THR A 291 -2.39 6.38 6.20
C THR A 291 -0.91 6.74 6.30
N GLY A 292 -0.02 5.97 5.67
CA GLY A 292 1.44 6.08 5.84
C GLY A 292 1.95 5.48 7.16
N LEU A 293 1.12 4.73 7.89
CA LEU A 293 1.48 4.10 9.15
C LEU A 293 2.02 2.68 8.92
N ALA A 294 3.22 2.43 9.42
CA ALA A 294 3.91 1.16 9.35
C ALA A 294 4.12 0.60 10.76
N THR A 295 3.67 -0.64 11.01
CA THR A 295 3.98 -1.36 12.25
C THR A 295 5.31 -2.10 12.08
N ILE A 296 6.30 -1.77 12.89
CA ILE A 296 7.60 -2.46 12.94
C ILE A 296 7.74 -3.26 14.24
N SER A 297 8.48 -4.37 14.17
CA SER A 297 8.87 -5.20 15.32
C SER A 297 10.38 -5.21 15.50
N PHE A 298 10.85 -5.00 16.73
CA PHE A 298 12.22 -5.27 17.15
C PHE A 298 12.31 -6.69 17.72
N SER A 299 13.33 -7.47 17.34
CA SER A 299 13.60 -8.84 17.84
C SER A 299 14.10 -8.90 19.29
N SER A 300 13.46 -8.15 20.17
CA SER A 300 13.78 -7.97 21.59
C SER A 300 12.61 -7.27 22.27
N SER A 301 12.10 -7.81 23.36
CA SER A 301 11.07 -7.21 24.22
C SER A 301 11.53 -5.99 25.04
N ASN A 302 12.81 -5.62 24.92
CA ASN A 302 13.47 -4.65 25.80
C ASN A 302 13.51 -3.22 25.23
N TYR A 303 12.75 -2.93 24.17
CA TYR A 303 12.59 -1.55 23.68
C TYR A 303 11.30 -0.96 24.25
N THR A 304 11.40 0.21 24.86
CA THR A 304 10.30 0.87 25.59
C THR A 304 9.57 1.87 24.72
N GLN A 305 10.32 2.69 24.00
CA GLN A 305 9.81 3.81 23.20
C GLN A 305 10.71 4.11 22.00
N VAL A 306 10.12 4.65 20.93
CA VAL A 306 10.78 5.12 19.71
C VAL A 306 10.46 6.59 19.52
N LYS A 307 11.46 7.39 19.14
CA LYS A 307 11.35 8.82 18.84
C LYS A 307 11.58 9.06 17.34
N ILE A 308 10.71 9.85 16.72
CA ILE A 308 10.84 10.38 15.35
C ILE A 308 10.65 11.90 15.44
N ASP A 309 11.65 12.67 15.01
CA ASP A 309 11.75 14.11 15.26
C ASP A 309 11.50 14.45 16.74
N GLU A 310 10.41 15.13 17.09
CA GLU A 310 9.99 15.38 18.49
C GLU A 310 8.77 14.56 18.94
N SER A 311 8.31 13.60 18.12
CA SER A 311 7.20 12.69 18.44
C SER A 311 7.72 11.38 19.04
N ILE A 312 7.04 10.87 20.05
CA ILE A 312 7.43 9.63 20.75
C ILE A 312 6.27 8.62 20.74
N TYR A 313 6.63 7.40 20.39
CA TYR A 313 5.80 6.21 20.15
C TYR A 313 6.26 5.12 21.12
N LEU A 314 5.40 4.16 21.46
CA LEU A 314 5.64 3.22 22.56
C LEU A 314 5.51 1.78 22.11
N ASN A 315 6.08 0.87 22.89
CA ASN A 315 5.94 -0.56 22.64
C ASN A 315 4.47 -1.00 22.83
N GLU A 316 3.83 -1.35 21.73
CA GLU A 316 2.46 -1.86 21.64
C GLU A 316 2.35 -3.32 22.12
N ASN A 317 3.46 -4.05 22.24
CA ASN A 317 3.56 -5.43 22.72
C ASN A 317 4.53 -5.55 23.92
N PRO A 318 4.09 -5.28 25.17
CA PRO A 318 4.92 -5.46 26.36
C PRO A 318 5.15 -6.94 26.74
N SER A 319 4.58 -7.89 26.00
CA SER A 319 4.58 -9.34 26.28
C SER A 319 5.44 -10.19 25.34
N GLY A 320 6.06 -9.59 24.32
CA GLY A 320 6.91 -10.27 23.34
C GLY A 320 7.85 -9.28 22.66
N ASP A 321 8.23 -9.55 21.40
CA ASP A 321 9.03 -8.65 20.58
C ASP A 321 8.37 -7.27 20.46
N SER A 322 9.16 -6.20 20.69
CA SER A 322 8.65 -4.84 20.84
C SER A 322 8.13 -4.27 19.52
N THR A 323 6.83 -3.98 19.44
CA THR A 323 6.15 -3.42 18.26
C THR A 323 5.87 -1.94 18.38
N PHE A 324 5.99 -1.20 17.28
CA PHE A 324 5.68 0.24 17.21
C PHE A 324 5.00 0.56 15.88
N THR A 325 3.86 1.24 15.91
CA THR A 325 3.20 1.77 14.71
C THR A 325 3.61 3.22 14.48
N LEU A 326 4.34 3.47 13.39
CA LEU A 326 5.10 4.69 13.11
C LEU A 326 4.71 5.29 11.75
N PRO A 327 4.63 6.62 11.60
CA PRO A 327 4.53 7.27 10.30
C PRO A 327 5.90 7.20 9.60
N LEU A 328 6.10 6.18 8.76
CA LEU A 328 7.34 6.01 8.02
C LEU A 328 7.24 6.67 6.64
N THR A 329 8.37 7.17 6.17
CA THR A 329 8.51 7.83 4.87
C THR A 329 8.45 6.77 3.77
N VAL A 330 7.27 6.57 3.20
CA VAL A 330 7.08 5.72 2.01
C VAL A 330 7.93 6.26 0.86
N ASN A 331 8.66 5.36 0.21
CA ASN A 331 9.66 5.63 -0.82
C ASN A 331 10.80 6.53 -0.32
N GLY A 332 11.30 6.25 0.88
CA GLY A 332 12.31 7.09 1.53
C GLY A 332 12.96 6.49 2.78
N GLN A 333 13.63 7.38 3.53
CA GLN A 333 14.34 7.09 4.77
C GLN A 333 13.68 7.82 5.94
N THR A 334 13.48 7.13 7.05
CA THR A 334 13.04 7.72 8.32
C THR A 334 14.11 7.51 9.39
N LEU A 335 14.55 8.60 10.01
CA LEU A 335 15.46 8.55 11.15
C LEU A 335 14.66 8.32 12.43
N ILE A 336 15.05 7.30 13.20
CA ILE A 336 14.44 7.02 14.50
C ILE A 336 15.52 6.87 15.58
N SER A 337 15.15 7.14 16.83
CA SER A 337 15.94 6.74 18.00
C SER A 337 15.09 5.86 18.90
N ALA A 338 15.58 4.70 19.33
CA ALA A 338 14.84 3.74 20.13
C ALA A 338 15.48 3.57 21.52
N GLU A 339 14.70 3.74 22.59
CA GLU A 339 15.15 3.50 23.95
C GLU A 339 15.09 2.00 24.27
N THR A 340 16.17 1.46 24.82
CA THR A 340 16.21 0.12 25.40
C THR A 340 16.59 0.10 26.87
N VAL A 341 15.91 -0.79 27.61
CA VAL A 341 16.16 -1.12 29.03
C VAL A 341 16.93 -2.43 29.22
N ALA A 342 17.49 -3.00 28.14
CA ALA A 342 18.32 -4.23 28.19
C ALA A 342 19.67 -4.03 28.92
N MET A 343 19.99 -2.80 29.33
CA MET A 343 21.19 -2.44 30.08
C MET A 343 20.80 -1.85 31.45
N SER A 344 21.75 -1.79 32.39
CA SER A 344 21.49 -1.35 33.78
C SER A 344 21.02 0.10 33.96
N GLN A 345 20.96 0.88 32.88
CA GLN A 345 20.20 2.13 32.76
C GLN A 345 19.64 2.22 31.32
N PRO A 346 18.50 2.89 31.10
CA PRO A 346 17.93 3.09 29.77
C PRO A 346 18.92 3.78 28.83
N ARG A 347 18.88 3.43 27.54
CA ARG A 347 19.71 4.05 26.51
C ARG A 347 18.95 4.19 25.19
N TRP A 348 19.04 5.37 24.60
CA TRP A 348 18.63 5.65 23.23
C TRP A 348 19.67 5.12 22.24
N ILE A 349 19.20 4.57 21.13
CA ILE A 349 19.98 3.95 20.06
C ILE A 349 19.39 4.38 18.72
N ASP A 350 20.21 4.98 17.86
CA ASP A 350 19.75 5.54 16.58
C ASP A 350 19.73 4.50 15.45
N TYR A 351 18.71 4.60 14.60
CA TYR A 351 18.50 3.76 13.42
C TYR A 351 18.04 4.61 12.23
N SER A 352 18.41 4.19 11.02
CA SER A 352 17.78 4.64 9.78
C SER A 352 16.90 3.52 9.25
N LEU A 353 15.60 3.77 9.14
CA LEU A 353 14.65 2.86 8.51
C LEU A 353 14.48 3.29 7.05
N TYR A 354 14.29 2.32 6.16
CA TYR A 354 14.07 2.53 4.73
C TYR A 354 12.84 1.75 4.32
N LEU A 355 11.88 2.42 3.67
CA LEU A 355 10.60 1.86 3.28
C LEU A 355 10.27 2.26 1.84
N PHE A 356 10.03 1.29 0.97
CA PHE A 356 9.72 1.51 -0.45
C PHE A 356 8.55 0.63 -0.90
N THR A 357 7.53 1.25 -1.47
CA THR A 357 6.40 0.60 -2.15
C THR A 357 6.49 0.75 -3.68
N ASP A 358 7.28 1.69 -4.19
CA ASP A 358 7.52 1.90 -5.64
C ASP A 358 8.26 0.75 -6.37
N GLY A 359 8.61 -0.32 -5.66
CA GLY A 359 9.38 -1.45 -6.19
C GLY A 359 10.89 -1.36 -5.97
N THR A 360 11.40 -0.26 -5.42
CA THR A 360 12.80 -0.15 -5.01
C THR A 360 13.13 -1.17 -3.92
N ASP A 361 14.22 -1.92 -4.09
CA ASP A 361 14.76 -2.78 -3.05
C ASP A 361 15.50 -1.94 -1.99
N ALA A 362 14.90 -1.82 -0.81
CA ALA A 362 15.42 -1.05 0.31
C ALA A 362 16.83 -1.50 0.72
N THR A 363 17.23 -2.76 0.50
CA THR A 363 18.56 -3.28 0.87
C THR A 363 19.69 -2.58 0.12
N GLN A 364 19.41 -1.98 -1.05
CA GLN A 364 20.39 -1.19 -1.81
C GLN A 364 20.89 0.04 -1.01
N MET A 365 20.09 0.54 -0.07
CA MET A 365 20.43 1.69 0.79
C MET A 365 21.48 1.34 1.87
N MET A 366 21.73 0.05 2.13
CA MET A 366 22.65 -0.41 3.18
C MET A 366 24.14 -0.12 2.89
N GLY A 367 24.48 0.29 1.66
CA GLY A 367 25.86 0.55 1.23
C GLY A 367 26.41 1.95 1.51
N ASN A 368 25.57 2.97 1.73
CA ASN A 368 25.98 4.37 1.82
C ASN A 368 26.47 4.80 3.22
N SER A 369 27.36 4.01 3.82
CA SER A 369 27.87 4.22 5.19
C SER A 369 28.95 5.32 5.27
N ASN A 370 28.61 6.56 4.90
CA ASN A 370 29.40 7.74 5.25
C ASN A 370 28.91 8.34 6.59
N LYS A 371 29.82 9.00 7.32
CA LYS A 371 29.54 9.55 8.65
C LYS A 371 28.48 10.66 8.60
N PRO A 372 27.67 10.84 9.67
CA PRO A 372 26.74 11.95 9.76
C PRO A 372 27.49 13.28 9.77
N GLU A 373 27.32 14.07 8.70
CA GLU A 373 27.56 15.50 8.75
C GLU A 373 26.47 16.18 9.58
N LYS A 374 26.76 17.38 10.12
CA LYS A 374 25.76 18.21 10.79
C LYS A 374 24.89 18.93 9.77
N THR A 375 24.03 18.17 9.10
CA THR A 375 23.03 18.68 8.15
C THR A 375 21.76 19.09 8.91
N GLN A 376 21.00 20.04 8.35
CA GLN A 376 19.75 20.55 8.93
C GLN A 376 18.65 19.47 8.93
N ALA A 377 17.58 19.71 9.69
CA ALA A 377 16.47 18.76 9.86
C ALA A 377 15.91 18.27 8.50
N PRO A 378 15.62 16.97 8.34
CA PRO A 378 15.14 16.43 7.08
C PRO A 378 13.74 16.96 6.76
N SER A 379 13.57 17.52 5.57
CA SER A 379 12.26 17.96 5.08
C SER A 379 11.41 16.75 4.72
N SER A 380 10.20 16.67 5.29
CA SER A 380 9.14 15.73 4.91
C SER A 380 8.49 16.14 3.59
N THR A 381 9.29 16.23 2.53
CA THR A 381 8.90 16.85 1.26
C THR A 381 7.85 16.04 0.53
N ILE A 382 6.60 16.53 0.54
CA ILE A 382 5.52 16.03 -0.32
C ILE A 382 5.97 16.21 -1.78
N GLN A 383 6.19 15.09 -2.47
CA GLN A 383 6.81 15.08 -3.80
C GLN A 383 5.95 15.78 -4.86
N GLN A 384 6.60 16.28 -5.92
CA GLN A 384 5.89 16.96 -7.00
C GLN A 384 5.21 15.97 -7.94
N LEU A 385 3.90 15.80 -7.76
CA LEU A 385 3.03 15.17 -8.74
C LEU A 385 2.87 16.10 -9.94
N ASN A 386 3.42 15.70 -11.09
CA ASN A 386 3.08 16.29 -12.37
C ASN A 386 1.67 15.83 -12.79
N ILE A 387 0.89 16.71 -13.41
CA ILE A 387 -0.43 16.41 -13.94
C ILE A 387 -0.44 16.85 -15.40
N ASP A 388 -0.37 15.88 -16.32
CA ASP A 388 -0.33 16.18 -17.74
C ASP A 388 -1.61 16.91 -18.19
N GLY A 389 -1.42 17.90 -19.07
CA GLY A 389 -2.47 18.81 -19.51
C GLY A 389 -2.80 19.97 -18.55
N LEU A 390 -2.23 20.04 -17.34
CA LEU A 390 -2.34 21.21 -16.46
C LEU A 390 -1.01 22.00 -16.40
N ASN A 391 -1.04 23.26 -16.83
CA ASN A 391 0.13 24.15 -16.77
C ASN A 391 0.38 24.61 -15.32
N TYR A 392 1.45 24.11 -14.70
CA TYR A 392 1.85 24.43 -13.32
C TYR A 392 2.35 25.89 -13.18
N LEU A 393 1.85 26.60 -12.17
CA LEU A 393 2.17 28.01 -11.89
C LEU A 393 3.08 28.20 -10.66
N GLY A 394 3.14 27.23 -9.76
CA GLY A 394 3.90 27.31 -8.51
C GLY A 394 3.13 26.76 -7.30
N ASP A 395 3.86 26.52 -6.21
CA ASP A 395 3.29 26.13 -4.92
C ASP A 395 2.88 27.37 -4.11
N MET A 396 1.74 27.28 -3.42
CA MET A 396 1.33 28.27 -2.43
C MET A 396 2.32 28.22 -1.26
N GLN A 397 2.84 29.38 -0.85
CA GLN A 397 3.80 29.47 0.24
C GLN A 397 3.13 29.08 1.57
N LEU A 398 3.72 28.10 2.25
CA LEU A 398 3.36 27.64 3.60
C LEU A 398 4.57 27.87 4.53
N GLU A 399 4.32 28.25 5.78
CA GLU A 399 5.36 28.68 6.72
C GLU A 399 5.43 27.84 8.01
N TYR A 400 4.33 27.17 8.38
CA TYR A 400 4.22 26.36 9.60
C TYR A 400 3.40 25.07 9.44
N ALA A 401 2.57 24.94 8.40
CA ALA A 401 1.86 23.70 8.09
C ALA A 401 2.76 22.75 7.28
N HIS A 402 3.00 21.56 7.81
CA HIS A 402 3.89 20.55 7.21
C HIS A 402 3.14 19.30 6.72
N ASN A 403 1.87 19.12 7.11
CA ASN A 403 1.07 17.96 6.72
C ASN A 403 0.32 18.15 5.38
N MET A 404 0.62 19.22 4.64
CA MET A 404 0.00 19.55 3.35
C MET A 404 0.97 20.22 2.36
N ALA A 405 0.59 20.20 1.09
CA ALA A 405 1.08 21.11 0.05
C ALA A 405 -0.10 21.57 -0.82
N ILE A 406 -0.03 22.77 -1.40
CA ILE A 406 -1.06 23.30 -2.29
C ILE A 406 -0.40 23.83 -3.57
N ARG A 407 -0.63 23.16 -4.70
CA ARG A 407 -0.12 23.56 -6.02
C ARG A 407 -1.14 24.39 -6.77
N MET A 408 -0.68 25.39 -7.51
CA MET A 408 -1.49 26.24 -8.40
C MET A 408 -1.21 25.89 -9.86
N TYR A 409 -2.25 25.86 -10.69
CA TYR A 409 -2.15 25.66 -12.13
C TYR A 409 -3.01 26.70 -12.88
N GLU A 410 -2.79 26.87 -14.18
CA GLU A 410 -3.63 27.70 -15.05
C GLU A 410 -5.09 27.24 -15.06
N GLY A 411 -6.01 28.09 -15.54
CA GLY A 411 -7.45 27.84 -15.48
C GLY A 411 -8.07 27.97 -14.08
N GLY A 412 -7.24 28.17 -13.03
CA GLY A 412 -7.67 28.30 -11.63
C GLY A 412 -7.59 27.00 -10.83
N PHE A 413 -7.16 25.90 -11.43
CA PHE A 413 -7.03 24.61 -10.76
C PHE A 413 -6.09 24.68 -9.55
N ARG A 414 -6.35 23.81 -8.56
CA ARG A 414 -5.54 23.64 -7.34
C ARG A 414 -5.39 22.17 -7.03
N LEU A 415 -4.17 21.71 -6.72
CA LEU A 415 -3.95 20.38 -6.14
C LEU A 415 -3.58 20.54 -4.67
N ILE A 416 -4.44 20.09 -3.76
CA ILE A 416 -4.06 19.88 -2.37
C ILE A 416 -3.46 18.48 -2.27
N GLN A 417 -2.30 18.35 -1.64
CA GLN A 417 -1.73 17.06 -1.25
C GLN A 417 -1.57 17.03 0.27
N THR A 418 -1.62 15.83 0.87
CA THR A 418 -1.42 15.62 2.31
C THR A 418 -0.38 14.54 2.58
N THR A 419 0.26 14.57 3.76
CA THR A 419 1.39 13.68 4.12
C THR A 419 1.04 12.18 4.14
N ASN A 420 -0.25 11.82 4.15
CA ASN A 420 -0.73 10.45 3.93
C ASN A 420 -0.87 10.05 2.44
N GLY A 421 -0.19 10.74 1.52
CA GLY A 421 -0.15 10.41 0.09
C GLY A 421 -1.40 10.75 -0.72
N ARG A 422 -2.45 11.33 -0.12
CA ARG A 422 -3.68 11.70 -0.84
C ARG A 422 -3.52 12.97 -1.65
N ASN A 423 -4.16 12.98 -2.83
CA ASN A 423 -4.11 14.06 -3.81
C ASN A 423 -5.55 14.50 -4.12
N TYR A 424 -5.86 15.78 -3.97
CA TYR A 424 -7.18 16.35 -4.19
C TYR A 424 -7.09 17.45 -5.26
N LEU A 425 -7.59 17.19 -6.46
CA LEU A 425 -7.60 18.15 -7.55
C LEU A 425 -8.92 18.90 -7.55
N LEU A 426 -8.87 20.20 -7.25
CA LEU A 426 -10.00 21.10 -7.35
C LEU A 426 -10.18 21.52 -8.81
N VAL A 427 -11.41 21.34 -9.29
CA VAL A 427 -11.84 21.62 -10.66
C VAL A 427 -12.74 22.86 -10.61
N PRO A 428 -12.28 24.02 -11.10
CA PRO A 428 -13.09 25.22 -11.10
C PRO A 428 -14.34 25.06 -11.99
N GLN A 429 -15.40 25.81 -11.68
CA GLN A 429 -16.61 25.82 -12.50
C GLN A 429 -16.29 26.11 -13.98
N GLU A 430 -16.97 25.40 -14.88
CA GLU A 430 -16.84 25.52 -16.35
C GLU A 430 -15.47 25.12 -16.95
N GLN A 431 -14.53 24.61 -16.15
CA GLN A 431 -13.27 24.03 -16.66
C GLN A 431 -13.44 22.56 -17.10
N THR A 432 -12.73 22.18 -18.15
CA THR A 432 -12.60 20.78 -18.61
C THR A 432 -11.37 20.12 -18.01
N LEU A 433 -11.49 18.87 -17.57
CA LEU A 433 -10.34 18.05 -17.19
C LEU A 433 -9.50 17.66 -18.42
N PRO A 434 -8.16 17.51 -18.28
CA PRO A 434 -7.35 16.83 -19.28
C PRO A 434 -7.61 15.31 -19.24
N ASP A 435 -7.35 14.63 -20.36
CA ASP A 435 -7.34 13.16 -20.41
C ASP A 435 -6.14 12.59 -19.63
N GLY A 436 -6.29 11.37 -19.09
CA GLY A 436 -5.15 10.62 -18.52
C GLY A 436 -4.75 10.98 -17.08
N LEU A 437 -5.63 11.61 -16.30
CA LEU A 437 -5.38 11.89 -14.87
C LEU A 437 -5.04 10.61 -14.08
N PRO A 438 -4.01 10.64 -13.19
CA PRO A 438 -3.67 9.52 -12.32
C PRO A 438 -4.83 9.01 -11.45
N GLU A 439 -4.97 7.68 -11.31
CA GLU A 439 -6.05 7.04 -10.53
C GLU A 439 -6.07 7.43 -9.03
N ASN A 440 -4.96 7.97 -8.50
CA ASN A 440 -4.84 8.39 -7.10
C ASN A 440 -5.26 9.85 -6.83
N ILE A 441 -5.85 10.53 -7.82
CA ILE A 441 -6.42 11.88 -7.66
C ILE A 441 -7.91 11.81 -7.32
N ILE A 442 -8.29 12.42 -6.20
CA ILE A 442 -9.67 12.67 -5.80
C ILE A 442 -10.12 14.00 -6.42
N LEU A 443 -11.15 13.97 -7.26
CA LEU A 443 -11.69 15.15 -7.94
C LEU A 443 -12.68 15.90 -7.05
N LEU A 444 -12.49 17.22 -6.92
CA LEU A 444 -13.34 18.13 -6.16
C LEU A 444 -13.88 19.24 -7.07
N TYR A 445 -15.12 19.12 -7.52
CA TYR A 445 -15.74 20.12 -8.40
C TYR A 445 -16.23 21.33 -7.62
N GLN A 446 -15.88 22.53 -8.06
CA GLN A 446 -16.31 23.80 -7.45
C GLN A 446 -17.48 24.43 -8.22
N PRO A 447 -18.36 25.20 -7.56
CA PRO A 447 -18.38 25.50 -6.12
C PRO A 447 -18.85 24.30 -5.27
N LEU A 448 -18.25 24.17 -4.08
CA LEU A 448 -18.72 23.27 -3.03
C LEU A 448 -19.67 24.05 -2.11
N ASP A 449 -20.91 23.61 -1.95
CA ASP A 449 -21.98 24.28 -1.22
C ASP A 449 -22.84 23.37 -0.31
N LYS A 450 -22.59 22.05 -0.28
CA LYS A 450 -23.37 21.06 0.49
C LYS A 450 -22.50 20.17 1.40
N ILE A 451 -21.44 20.74 1.96
CA ILE A 451 -20.37 19.99 2.63
C ILE A 451 -20.87 19.34 3.93
N TYR A 452 -20.38 18.12 4.21
CA TYR A 452 -20.53 17.40 5.48
C TYR A 452 -19.27 17.51 6.34
N LEU A 453 -19.27 18.43 7.30
CA LEU A 453 -18.12 18.72 8.17
C LEU A 453 -18.12 17.87 9.45
N VAL A 454 -17.16 16.95 9.55
CA VAL A 454 -16.94 16.07 10.71
C VAL A 454 -15.66 16.43 11.47
N ALA A 455 -14.66 17.03 10.80
CA ALA A 455 -13.50 17.65 11.45
C ALA A 455 -13.92 18.93 12.22
N SER A 456 -14.42 18.79 13.44
CA SER A 456 -15.04 19.90 14.19
C SER A 456 -14.09 21.07 14.48
N ALA A 457 -12.79 20.83 14.65
CA ALA A 457 -11.80 21.90 14.78
C ALA A 457 -11.76 22.85 13.57
N ALA A 458 -11.96 22.33 12.36
CA ALA A 458 -11.91 23.12 11.12
C ALA A 458 -13.09 24.07 10.92
N MET A 459 -14.21 23.88 11.66
CA MET A 459 -15.38 24.77 11.59
C MET A 459 -14.99 26.23 11.85
N CYS A 460 -14.06 26.49 12.77
CA CYS A 460 -13.65 27.86 13.08
C CYS A 460 -12.81 28.52 11.96
N LEU A 461 -12.06 27.72 11.20
CA LEU A 461 -11.33 28.19 10.02
C LEU A 461 -12.34 28.60 8.94
N ILE A 462 -13.32 27.73 8.66
CA ILE A 462 -14.38 27.91 7.66
C ILE A 462 -15.33 29.06 8.01
N ASP A 463 -15.68 29.23 9.29
CA ASP A 463 -16.50 30.33 9.79
C ASP A 463 -15.76 31.67 9.67
N SER A 464 -14.47 31.72 10.05
CA SER A 464 -13.67 32.94 10.02
C SER A 464 -13.49 33.53 8.61
N ILE A 465 -13.40 32.71 7.56
CA ILE A 465 -13.36 33.13 6.15
C ILE A 465 -14.75 33.41 5.55
N GLY A 466 -15.81 33.39 6.36
CA GLY A 466 -17.19 33.65 5.93
C GLY A 466 -17.77 32.57 5.02
N ALA A 467 -17.34 31.31 5.17
CA ALA A 467 -17.73 30.18 4.33
C ALA A 467 -18.52 29.09 5.07
N LEU A 468 -18.97 29.34 6.30
CA LEU A 468 -19.96 28.50 6.98
C LEU A 468 -21.23 28.23 6.13
N PRO A 469 -21.75 29.16 5.29
CA PRO A 469 -22.87 28.88 4.39
C PRO A 469 -22.64 27.77 3.36
N ASN A 470 -21.40 27.34 3.12
CA ASN A 470 -21.06 26.21 2.26
C ASN A 470 -21.23 24.84 2.96
N LEU A 471 -21.53 24.84 4.26
CA LEU A 471 -21.74 23.64 5.07
C LEU A 471 -23.23 23.34 5.19
N ARG A 472 -23.68 22.22 4.61
CA ARG A 472 -25.07 21.75 4.76
C ARG A 472 -25.24 20.74 5.89
N PHE A 473 -24.20 19.98 6.22
CA PHE A 473 -24.24 18.93 7.23
C PHE A 473 -23.05 18.98 8.19
N THR A 474 -23.22 18.43 9.39
CA THR A 474 -22.14 18.25 10.35
C THR A 474 -22.21 16.93 11.11
N GLY A 475 -21.04 16.40 11.47
CA GLY A 475 -20.87 15.27 12.38
C GLY A 475 -20.93 15.62 13.87
N THR A 476 -21.19 16.89 14.23
CA THR A 476 -21.11 17.41 15.60
C THR A 476 -22.48 17.92 16.07
N LYS A 477 -22.87 17.56 17.30
CA LYS A 477 -24.17 17.97 17.90
C LYS A 477 -24.12 19.43 18.36
N ILE A 478 -25.29 20.08 18.40
CA ILE A 478 -25.43 21.50 18.76
C ILE A 478 -24.80 21.84 20.13
N ASP A 479 -24.94 20.96 21.12
CA ASP A 479 -24.39 21.13 22.47
C ASP A 479 -22.86 20.96 22.53
N SER A 480 -22.27 20.28 21.55
CA SER A 480 -20.83 20.01 21.43
C SER A 480 -20.06 21.09 20.65
N TRP A 481 -20.75 22.12 20.15
CA TRP A 481 -20.11 23.30 19.59
C TRP A 481 -19.74 24.30 20.69
N HIS A 482 -18.64 25.01 20.48
CA HIS A 482 -18.29 26.26 21.16
C HIS A 482 -18.42 27.47 20.24
N ILE A 483 -18.54 27.25 18.93
CA ILE A 483 -18.67 28.27 17.88
C ILE A 483 -20.15 28.73 17.81
N PRO A 484 -20.45 30.03 18.05
CA PRO A 484 -21.83 30.52 18.06
C PRO A 484 -22.56 30.38 16.72
N ALA A 485 -21.89 30.70 15.61
CA ALA A 485 -22.49 30.64 14.27
C ALA A 485 -22.92 29.21 13.88
N ALA A 486 -22.15 28.19 14.29
CA ALA A 486 -22.54 26.79 14.12
C ALA A 486 -23.81 26.43 14.90
N LYS A 487 -23.99 26.96 16.12
CA LYS A 487 -25.23 26.76 16.90
C LYS A 487 -26.43 27.48 16.28
N GLU A 488 -26.23 28.70 15.78
CA GLU A 488 -27.29 29.44 15.09
C GLU A 488 -27.73 28.72 13.82
N ALA A 489 -26.78 28.26 13.00
CA ALA A 489 -27.02 27.49 11.78
C ALA A 489 -27.74 26.16 12.05
N MET A 490 -27.42 25.47 13.15
CA MET A 490 -28.18 24.28 13.57
C MET A 490 -29.57 24.62 14.12
N GLY A 491 -29.71 25.73 14.85
CA GLY A 491 -30.98 26.18 15.41
C GLY A 491 -31.97 26.70 14.38
N ASN A 492 -31.49 27.31 13.29
CA ASN A 492 -32.31 27.78 12.17
C ASN A 492 -32.48 26.74 11.03
N GLY A 493 -31.73 25.64 11.08
CA GLY A 493 -31.84 24.53 10.12
C GLY A 493 -31.06 24.70 8.82
N SER A 494 -30.14 25.67 8.71
CA SER A 494 -29.20 25.75 7.59
C SER A 494 -28.10 24.68 7.67
N LEU A 495 -27.70 24.27 8.87
CA LEU A 495 -26.72 23.20 9.13
C LEU A 495 -27.38 22.00 9.83
N LEU A 496 -27.34 20.81 9.22
CA LEU A 496 -28.02 19.62 9.72
C LEU A 496 -27.05 18.63 10.40
N TYR A 497 -27.46 17.99 11.49
CA TYR A 497 -26.69 16.89 12.09
C TYR A 497 -26.89 15.60 11.29
N ALA A 498 -25.81 15.03 10.73
CA ALA A 498 -25.87 13.86 9.83
C ALA A 498 -25.02 12.68 10.36
N GLY A 499 -25.20 12.35 11.63
CA GLY A 499 -24.46 11.25 12.29
C GLY A 499 -23.10 11.68 12.83
N LYS A 500 -22.17 10.72 13.02
CA LYS A 500 -20.76 10.95 13.42
C LYS A 500 -19.81 10.24 12.46
N TYR A 501 -18.49 10.47 12.57
CA TYR A 501 -17.50 9.83 11.68
C TYR A 501 -17.66 8.30 11.55
N SER A 502 -17.95 7.60 12.66
CA SER A 502 -18.13 6.14 12.68
C SER A 502 -19.59 5.67 12.48
N ALA A 503 -20.50 6.57 12.14
CA ALA A 503 -21.91 6.29 11.85
C ALA A 503 -22.57 7.51 11.16
N PRO A 504 -22.30 7.76 9.87
CA PRO A 504 -22.95 8.84 9.11
C PRO A 504 -24.41 8.50 8.77
N ASP A 505 -25.23 9.53 8.60
CA ASP A 505 -26.57 9.38 8.03
C ASP A 505 -26.50 9.45 6.49
N TYR A 506 -26.21 8.30 5.87
CA TYR A 506 -26.04 8.23 4.42
C TYR A 506 -27.32 8.60 3.64
N GLU A 507 -28.51 8.37 4.19
CA GLU A 507 -29.77 8.73 3.52
C GLU A 507 -29.97 10.26 3.50
N LEU A 508 -29.71 10.93 4.63
CA LEU A 508 -29.73 12.39 4.72
C LEU A 508 -28.65 13.05 3.83
N LEU A 509 -27.44 12.48 3.80
CA LEU A 509 -26.33 13.00 2.99
C LEU A 509 -26.61 12.86 1.49
N LEU A 510 -27.14 11.73 1.03
CA LEU A 510 -27.51 11.53 -0.38
C LEU A 510 -28.73 12.37 -0.77
N SER A 511 -29.80 12.33 0.01
CA SER A 511 -31.05 13.03 -0.32
C SER A 511 -30.94 14.56 -0.27
N GLY A 512 -30.06 15.09 0.58
CA GLY A 512 -29.71 16.51 0.62
C GLY A 512 -28.55 16.90 -0.31
N GLY A 513 -27.96 15.97 -1.08
CA GLY A 513 -26.98 16.25 -2.13
C GLY A 513 -25.58 16.62 -1.65
N CYS A 514 -25.04 15.93 -0.64
CA CYS A 514 -23.67 16.13 -0.14
C CYS A 514 -22.62 16.00 -1.25
N ASP A 515 -21.79 17.03 -1.41
CA ASP A 515 -20.78 17.18 -2.47
C ASP A 515 -19.36 16.83 -2.00
N LEU A 516 -19.05 17.04 -0.72
CA LEU A 516 -17.78 16.69 -0.08
C LEU A 516 -18.01 16.35 1.39
N THR A 517 -17.37 15.29 1.89
CA THR A 517 -17.20 15.10 3.34
C THR A 517 -15.80 15.50 3.81
N VAL A 518 -15.74 16.35 4.84
CA VAL A 518 -14.50 16.80 5.49
C VAL A 518 -14.35 16.05 6.82
N GLN A 519 -13.55 15.00 6.79
CA GLN A 519 -13.29 14.11 7.92
C GLN A 519 -12.04 14.53 8.70
N SER A 520 -11.92 14.07 9.95
CA SER A 520 -10.65 14.12 10.68
C SER A 520 -9.94 12.78 10.59
N THR A 521 -8.66 12.72 10.98
CA THR A 521 -7.87 11.47 11.08
C THR A 521 -8.53 10.33 11.85
N MET A 522 -9.57 10.59 12.66
CA MET A 522 -10.39 9.53 13.29
C MET A 522 -11.05 8.58 12.26
N ILE A 523 -11.30 9.02 11.02
CA ILE A 523 -11.89 8.18 9.95
C ILE A 523 -10.98 7.03 9.53
N LEU A 524 -9.67 7.14 9.81
CA LEU A 524 -8.67 6.12 9.51
C LEU A 524 -8.90 4.85 10.35
N HIS A 525 -9.60 4.97 11.48
CA HIS A 525 -10.05 3.83 12.30
C HIS A 525 -11.42 3.27 11.88
N ALA A 526 -11.98 3.69 10.74
CA ALA A 526 -13.28 3.27 10.23
C ALA A 526 -13.24 3.02 8.69
N PRO A 527 -12.47 2.01 8.22
CA PRO A 527 -12.32 1.72 6.79
C PRO A 527 -13.66 1.46 6.09
N GLU A 528 -14.59 0.74 6.73
CA GLU A 528 -15.95 0.49 6.25
C GLU A 528 -16.73 1.77 5.88
N VAL A 529 -16.45 2.89 6.56
CA VAL A 529 -17.07 4.20 6.26
C VAL A 529 -16.38 4.87 5.07
N GLN A 530 -15.06 4.71 4.92
CA GLN A 530 -14.31 5.22 3.77
C GLN A 530 -14.71 4.49 2.49
N GLU A 531 -14.80 3.16 2.54
CA GLU A 531 -15.37 2.32 1.48
C GLU A 531 -16.79 2.77 1.13
N LYS A 532 -17.64 3.02 2.14
CA LYS A 532 -19.02 3.42 1.87
C LYS A 532 -19.14 4.80 1.21
N PHE A 533 -18.33 5.79 1.59
CA PHE A 533 -18.31 7.07 0.88
C PHE A 533 -17.81 6.92 -0.57
N LYS A 534 -16.83 6.03 -0.82
CA LYS A 534 -16.33 5.69 -2.16
C LYS A 534 -17.40 5.00 -3.02
N GLU A 535 -18.15 4.04 -2.48
CA GLU A 535 -19.31 3.43 -3.17
C GLU A 535 -20.39 4.46 -3.55
N LEU A 536 -20.62 5.45 -2.68
CA LEU A 536 -21.63 6.48 -2.87
C LEU A 536 -21.19 7.63 -3.79
N GLY A 537 -19.93 7.63 -4.25
CA GLY A 537 -19.40 8.67 -5.12
C GLY A 537 -19.21 10.04 -4.45
N ILE A 538 -19.29 10.12 -3.12
CA ILE A 538 -19.08 11.36 -2.37
C ILE A 538 -17.57 11.43 -2.02
N PRO A 539 -16.81 12.42 -2.53
CA PRO A 539 -15.40 12.55 -2.22
C PRO A 539 -15.18 12.84 -0.72
N MET A 540 -14.06 12.36 -0.19
CA MET A 540 -13.67 12.51 1.21
C MET A 540 -12.33 13.22 1.30
N PHE A 541 -12.34 14.44 1.84
CA PHE A 541 -11.13 15.14 2.28
C PHE A 541 -10.83 14.81 3.75
N ILE A 542 -9.57 14.56 4.08
CA ILE A 542 -9.13 14.29 5.46
C ILE A 542 -8.31 15.48 5.96
N ASP A 543 -8.84 16.16 6.97
CA ASP A 543 -8.12 17.15 7.77
C ASP A 543 -7.01 16.47 8.59
N MET A 544 -5.79 16.97 8.41
CA MET A 544 -4.61 16.58 9.16
C MET A 544 -4.04 17.76 9.98
N ALA A 545 -4.78 18.86 10.14
CA ALA A 545 -4.40 19.99 11.00
C ALA A 545 -4.19 19.53 12.44
N GLY A 546 -4.93 18.51 12.88
CA GLY A 546 -4.76 17.84 14.17
C GLY A 546 -3.38 17.23 14.41
N LEU A 547 -2.56 17.03 13.37
CA LEU A 547 -1.20 16.48 13.44
C LEU A 547 -0.10 17.56 13.45
N GLU A 548 -0.40 18.82 13.10
CA GLU A 548 0.59 19.90 13.19
C GLU A 548 1.01 20.12 14.65
N SER A 549 2.30 20.03 14.95
CA SER A 549 2.84 20.33 16.28
C SER A 549 2.87 21.84 16.55
N HIS A 550 3.08 22.65 15.50
CA HIS A 550 3.12 24.10 15.61
C HIS A 550 1.70 24.72 15.60
N PRO A 551 1.34 25.59 16.56
CA PRO A 551 0.02 26.20 16.61
C PRO A 551 -0.33 27.02 15.36
N LEU A 552 0.59 27.85 14.85
CA LEU A 552 0.35 28.57 13.60
C LEU A 552 0.25 27.65 12.38
N GLY A 553 0.76 26.41 12.43
CA GLY A 553 0.49 25.39 11.42
C GLY A 553 -0.99 25.01 11.39
N ARG A 554 -1.59 24.81 12.58
CA ARG A 554 -3.04 24.56 12.73
C ARG A 554 -3.89 25.75 12.28
N THR A 555 -3.37 26.97 12.39
CA THR A 555 -3.99 28.18 11.83
C THR A 555 -3.85 28.22 10.32
N GLU A 556 -2.67 27.89 9.78
CA GLU A 556 -2.36 27.94 8.34
C GLU A 556 -3.19 26.95 7.49
N TRP A 557 -3.71 25.88 8.09
CA TRP A 557 -4.74 25.03 7.46
C TRP A 557 -6.00 25.81 6.99
N ILE A 558 -6.20 27.06 7.42
CA ILE A 558 -7.16 28.00 6.83
C ILE A 558 -6.98 28.18 5.32
N LYS A 559 -5.75 28.06 4.80
CA LYS A 559 -5.43 28.16 3.35
C LYS A 559 -6.10 27.04 2.54
N VAL A 560 -6.18 25.82 3.07
CA VAL A 560 -6.95 24.72 2.45
C VAL A 560 -8.44 25.07 2.34
N TYR A 561 -9.02 25.66 3.39
CA TYR A 561 -10.44 26.05 3.35
C TYR A 561 -10.67 27.30 2.48
N GLY A 562 -9.69 28.19 2.39
CA GLY A 562 -9.64 29.27 1.39
C GLY A 562 -9.67 28.75 -0.04
N VAL A 563 -8.85 27.74 -0.34
CA VAL A 563 -8.78 27.06 -1.65
C VAL A 563 -10.08 26.31 -1.98
N LEU A 564 -10.59 25.48 -1.06
CA LEU A 564 -11.82 24.71 -1.24
C LEU A 564 -13.06 25.60 -1.49
N LEU A 565 -13.15 26.75 -0.82
CA LEU A 565 -14.37 27.55 -0.73
C LEU A 565 -14.30 28.90 -1.46
N GLY A 566 -13.23 29.15 -2.23
CA GLY A 566 -13.06 30.38 -3.01
C GLY A 566 -12.83 31.63 -2.14
N LYS A 567 -12.07 31.49 -1.05
CA LYS A 567 -11.77 32.53 -0.04
C LYS A 567 -10.26 32.72 0.20
N GLU A 568 -9.42 32.45 -0.80
CA GLU A 568 -7.95 32.48 -0.66
C GLU A 568 -7.43 33.79 -0.03
N GLU A 569 -7.95 34.95 -0.45
CA GLU A 569 -7.57 36.27 0.10
C GLU A 569 -7.91 36.41 1.60
N ALA A 570 -9.12 36.00 2.01
CA ALA A 570 -9.57 36.09 3.39
C ALA A 570 -8.82 35.10 4.31
N ALA A 571 -8.53 33.90 3.80
CA ALA A 571 -7.70 32.92 4.50
C ALA A 571 -6.27 33.44 4.72
N GLN A 572 -5.67 34.05 3.69
CA GLN A 572 -4.33 34.64 3.77
C GLN A 572 -4.27 35.80 4.77
N GLU A 573 -5.25 36.71 4.78
CA GLU A 573 -5.27 37.84 5.72
C GLU A 573 -5.43 37.38 7.17
N ILE A 574 -6.36 36.45 7.46
CA ILE A 574 -6.59 35.95 8.82
C ILE A 574 -5.35 35.18 9.33
N PHE A 575 -4.74 34.34 8.48
CA PHE A 575 -3.46 33.71 8.80
C PHE A 575 -2.37 34.74 9.10
N LYS A 576 -2.23 35.77 8.25
CA LYS A 576 -1.23 36.84 8.42
C LYS A 576 -1.41 37.58 9.74
N VAL A 577 -2.64 37.97 10.11
CA VAL A 577 -2.92 38.65 11.39
C VAL A 577 -2.48 37.78 12.58
N GLN A 578 -2.80 36.48 12.56
CA GLN A 578 -2.42 35.57 13.65
C GLN A 578 -0.91 35.32 13.71
N LYS A 579 -0.21 35.31 12.57
CA LYS A 579 1.25 35.26 12.49
C LYS A 579 1.89 36.54 13.06
N ASP A 580 1.47 37.72 12.56
CA ASP A 580 1.97 39.03 12.98
C ASP A 580 1.88 39.22 14.51
N ILE A 581 0.79 38.73 15.13
CA ILE A 581 0.59 38.78 16.60
C ILE A 581 1.68 38.02 17.36
N VAL A 582 2.14 36.86 16.85
CA VAL A 582 3.19 36.05 17.48
C VAL A 582 4.58 36.63 17.18
N GLU A 583 4.84 37.07 15.94
CA GLU A 583 6.13 37.66 15.56
C GLU A 583 6.41 39.01 16.23
N ALA A 584 5.37 39.72 16.69
CA ALA A 584 5.51 40.96 17.45
C ALA A 584 5.91 40.75 18.93
N LEU A 585 5.95 39.52 19.45
CA LEU A 585 6.26 39.26 20.86
C LEU A 585 7.76 39.36 21.15
N THR A 586 8.12 40.14 22.17
CA THR A 586 9.51 40.30 22.61
C THR A 586 9.82 39.31 23.74
N ILE A 587 10.16 38.08 23.38
CA ILE A 587 10.44 37.01 24.35
C ILE A 587 11.85 37.15 24.95
N ASP A 588 11.94 37.53 26.23
CA ASP A 588 13.17 37.42 27.02
C ASP A 588 13.21 36.07 27.74
N ALA A 589 14.06 35.16 27.25
CA ALA A 589 14.24 33.83 27.84
C ALA A 589 14.79 33.85 29.28
N THR A 590 15.33 34.97 29.77
CA THR A 590 15.74 35.12 31.17
C THR A 590 14.58 35.43 32.12
N GLN A 591 13.41 35.80 31.58
CA GLN A 591 12.17 36.07 32.30
C GLN A 591 11.13 34.94 32.13
N ALA A 592 11.52 33.82 31.49
CA ALA A 592 10.65 32.68 31.23
C ALA A 592 10.15 32.05 32.54
N ILE A 593 8.85 32.12 32.79
CA ILE A 593 8.20 31.48 33.93
C ILE A 593 7.91 29.99 33.65
N SER A 594 7.57 29.22 34.68
CA SER A 594 7.21 27.80 34.58
C SER A 594 5.69 27.56 34.71
N ILE A 595 5.12 26.74 33.80
CA ILE A 595 3.67 26.53 33.67
C ILE A 595 3.35 25.04 33.57
N ALA A 596 2.45 24.55 34.43
CA ALA A 596 1.84 23.23 34.26
C ALA A 596 0.41 23.33 33.69
N PHE A 597 0.10 22.49 32.69
CA PHE A 597 -1.22 22.37 32.06
C PHE A 597 -1.77 20.96 32.27
N PHE A 598 -2.92 20.85 32.94
CA PHE A 598 -3.47 19.58 33.41
C PHE A 598 -4.97 19.67 33.72
N TYR A 599 -5.65 18.53 33.89
CA TYR A 599 -6.86 18.42 34.71
C TYR A 599 -6.74 17.22 35.66
N ILE A 600 -7.69 17.06 36.59
CA ILE A 600 -7.75 15.91 37.50
C ILE A 600 -8.97 15.07 37.12
N ASN A 601 -8.76 13.78 36.85
CA ASN A 601 -9.84 12.88 36.44
C ASN A 601 -10.64 12.34 37.63
N SER A 602 -11.72 11.59 37.37
CA SER A 602 -12.64 11.05 38.38
C SER A 602 -11.98 10.15 39.43
N ASN A 603 -10.76 9.66 39.17
CA ASN A 603 -10.02 8.74 40.04
C ASN A 603 -8.93 9.48 40.86
N GLY A 604 -8.83 10.81 40.74
CA GLY A 604 -7.83 11.65 41.42
C GLY A 604 -6.49 11.76 40.70
N ALA A 605 -6.26 10.98 39.63
CA ALA A 605 -5.04 11.05 38.84
C ALA A 605 -5.03 12.28 37.92
N VAL A 606 -3.84 12.83 37.69
CA VAL A 606 -3.59 14.03 36.89
C VAL A 606 -3.45 13.66 35.43
N VAL A 607 -4.06 14.45 34.53
CA VAL A 607 -4.00 14.24 33.09
C VAL A 607 -3.48 15.50 32.39
N SER A 608 -2.27 15.39 31.84
CA SER A 608 -1.50 16.47 31.21
C SER A 608 -1.28 16.23 29.71
N LYS A 609 -0.55 17.12 29.05
CA LYS A 609 -0.18 17.00 27.62
C LYS A 609 1.29 16.61 27.46
N PRO A 610 1.66 15.79 26.45
CA PRO A 610 3.06 15.54 26.14
C PRO A 610 3.70 16.81 25.56
N ALA A 611 5.01 17.01 25.74
CA ALA A 611 5.69 18.25 25.33
C ALA A 611 5.58 18.59 23.82
N SER A 612 5.28 17.59 22.97
CA SER A 612 5.05 17.74 21.53
C SER A 612 3.61 18.10 21.12
N ASP A 613 2.67 18.20 22.07
CA ASP A 613 1.31 18.69 21.81
C ASP A 613 1.29 20.22 21.58
N TYR A 614 0.27 20.70 20.86
CA TYR A 614 0.14 22.11 20.49
C TYR A 614 -0.10 23.03 21.71
N ILE A 615 -0.64 22.52 22.83
CA ILE A 615 -0.84 23.32 24.04
C ILE A 615 0.51 23.72 24.68
N PRO A 616 1.45 22.79 24.96
CA PRO A 616 2.83 23.15 25.29
C PRO A 616 3.54 24.03 24.25
N ALA A 617 3.20 23.90 22.96
CA ALA A 617 3.76 24.77 21.93
C ALA A 617 3.23 26.22 22.02
N LEU A 618 1.94 26.44 22.31
CA LEU A 618 1.38 27.78 22.61
C LEU A 618 2.11 28.41 23.80
N ILE A 619 2.33 27.62 24.87
CA ILE A 619 3.06 28.07 26.07
C ILE A 619 4.49 28.49 25.74
N ARG A 620 5.21 27.71 24.91
CA ARG A 620 6.58 28.06 24.49
C ARG A 620 6.65 29.30 23.60
N LEU A 621 5.71 29.47 22.66
CA LEU A 621 5.63 30.66 21.81
C LEU A 621 5.38 31.94 22.63
N ALA A 622 4.69 31.82 23.76
CA ALA A 622 4.45 32.91 24.70
C ALA A 622 5.63 33.19 25.65
N GLY A 623 6.76 32.47 25.51
CA GLY A 623 7.94 32.59 26.38
C GLY A 623 7.90 31.76 27.66
N GLY A 624 6.94 30.84 27.78
CA GLY A 624 6.76 29.98 28.96
C GLY A 624 7.52 28.65 28.89
N THR A 625 8.03 28.20 30.03
CA THR A 625 8.60 26.86 30.22
C THR A 625 7.49 25.88 30.60
N TYR A 626 7.23 24.88 29.78
CA TYR A 626 6.22 23.86 30.09
C TYR A 626 6.74 22.82 31.10
N LEU A 627 6.04 22.67 32.22
CA LEU A 627 6.22 21.59 33.19
C LEU A 627 5.17 20.51 32.93
N GLY A 628 5.61 19.41 32.33
CA GLY A 628 4.78 18.27 31.99
C GLY A 628 5.61 17.10 31.46
N PRO A 629 4.96 16.01 31.05
CA PRO A 629 5.63 14.83 30.53
C PRO A 629 6.24 15.09 29.15
N GLU A 630 7.46 14.61 28.92
CA GLU A 630 8.17 14.76 27.64
C GLU A 630 7.46 13.96 26.52
N SER A 631 7.19 12.67 26.78
CA SER A 631 6.59 11.72 25.85
C SER A 631 5.13 11.41 26.16
N ARG A 632 4.44 10.72 25.23
CA ARG A 632 3.16 10.06 25.51
C ARG A 632 3.41 8.75 26.28
N THR A 633 2.43 8.31 27.06
CA THR A 633 2.44 6.99 27.76
C THR A 633 1.38 6.02 27.21
N SER A 634 0.69 6.39 26.13
CA SER A 634 -0.25 5.54 25.37
C SER A 634 -0.48 6.13 23.98
N SER A 635 -1.32 5.48 23.16
CA SER A 635 -1.84 6.03 21.90
C SER A 635 -2.77 7.24 22.07
N THR A 636 -3.16 7.59 23.30
CA THR A 636 -4.04 8.74 23.56
C THR A 636 -3.29 10.09 23.46
N ALA A 637 -4.02 11.16 23.16
CA ALA A 637 -3.45 12.51 22.99
C ALA A 637 -3.10 13.23 24.31
N SER A 638 -3.04 12.51 25.44
CA SER A 638 -2.79 13.03 26.78
C SER A 638 -2.01 12.00 27.61
N VAL A 639 -1.49 12.40 28.75
CA VAL A 639 -0.70 11.54 29.65
C VAL A 639 -1.30 11.59 31.04
N THR A 640 -1.65 10.42 31.57
CA THR A 640 -2.12 10.26 32.96
C THR A 640 -0.93 9.96 33.87
N MET A 641 -0.88 10.58 35.04
CA MET A 641 0.12 10.35 36.09
C MET A 641 -0.52 10.47 37.49
N GLU A 642 0.06 9.81 38.49
CA GLU A 642 -0.39 9.93 39.88
C GLU A 642 -0.13 11.34 40.45
N MET A 643 -0.95 11.73 41.42
CA MET A 643 -0.92 13.08 42.02
C MET A 643 0.45 13.41 42.64
N GLU A 644 1.10 12.44 43.27
CA GLU A 644 2.42 12.58 43.88
C GLU A 644 3.53 12.81 42.84
N ALA A 645 3.41 12.21 41.65
CA ALA A 645 4.34 12.44 40.55
C ALA A 645 4.16 13.85 39.96
N PHE A 646 2.91 14.29 39.80
CA PHE A 646 2.62 15.67 39.39
C PHE A 646 3.06 16.69 40.44
N TYR A 647 2.87 16.42 41.72
CA TYR A 647 3.35 17.24 42.83
C TYR A 647 4.88 17.41 42.78
N ALA A 648 5.62 16.31 42.61
CA ALA A 648 7.07 16.36 42.48
C ALA A 648 7.56 17.17 41.25
N LEU A 649 6.78 17.19 40.16
CA LEU A 649 7.07 17.90 38.92
C LEU A 649 6.69 19.40 38.97
N ALA A 650 5.56 19.75 39.58
CA ALA A 650 4.89 21.04 39.35
C ALA A 650 4.56 21.84 40.62
N ARG A 651 4.85 21.35 41.83
CA ARG A 651 4.60 22.10 43.09
C ARG A 651 5.21 23.51 43.11
N ASP A 652 6.37 23.70 42.47
CA ASP A 652 7.13 24.95 42.47
C ASP A 652 6.82 25.82 41.23
N ALA A 653 5.82 25.44 40.42
CA ALA A 653 5.43 26.15 39.20
C ALA A 653 4.96 27.58 39.47
N ASP A 654 5.31 28.51 38.56
CA ASP A 654 4.91 29.92 38.61
C ASP A 654 3.47 30.16 38.16
N CYS A 655 2.88 29.23 37.40
CA CYS A 655 1.51 29.31 36.91
C CYS A 655 0.91 27.91 36.73
N LEU A 656 -0.39 27.77 37.03
CA LEU A 656 -1.17 26.55 36.75
C LEU A 656 -2.32 26.87 35.80
N ILE A 657 -2.49 26.05 34.77
CA ILE A 657 -3.60 26.15 33.81
C ILE A 657 -4.42 24.86 33.85
N TYR A 658 -5.63 24.94 34.38
CA TYR A 658 -6.59 23.84 34.42
C TYR A 658 -7.27 23.65 33.06
N ASN A 659 -7.28 22.42 32.54
CA ASN A 659 -7.80 22.09 31.23
C ASN A 659 -9.34 21.90 31.27
N ALA A 660 -10.09 23.00 31.20
CA ALA A 660 -11.55 22.99 31.16
C ALA A 660 -12.14 22.67 29.77
N ALA A 661 -11.37 22.06 28.87
CA ALA A 661 -11.87 21.45 27.62
C ALA A 661 -12.32 19.99 27.79
N ILE A 662 -11.94 19.34 28.91
CA ILE A 662 -12.25 17.92 29.18
C ILE A 662 -13.06 17.75 30.48
N ASP A 663 -12.88 18.64 31.45
CA ASP A 663 -13.60 18.68 32.72
C ASP A 663 -14.24 20.07 32.93
N THR A 664 -15.18 20.19 33.85
CA THR A 664 -15.82 21.48 34.17
C THR A 664 -14.80 22.41 34.85
N ALA A 665 -14.69 23.65 34.37
CA ALA A 665 -13.87 24.70 34.98
C ALA A 665 -14.26 24.91 36.45
N PRO A 666 -13.33 24.81 37.41
CA PRO A 666 -13.57 25.23 38.79
C PRO A 666 -13.80 26.74 38.83
N LYS A 667 -14.94 27.17 39.39
CA LYS A 667 -15.38 28.59 39.36
C LYS A 667 -14.58 29.49 40.30
N ASN A 668 -13.88 28.92 41.26
CA ASN A 668 -13.13 29.61 42.30
C ASN A 668 -12.10 28.67 42.93
N MET A 669 -11.20 29.23 43.75
CA MET A 669 -10.12 28.48 44.40
C MET A 669 -10.64 27.34 45.31
N THR A 670 -11.83 27.46 45.90
CA THR A 670 -12.42 26.40 46.72
C THR A 670 -12.85 25.19 45.88
N GLU A 671 -13.47 25.41 44.72
CA GLU A 671 -13.78 24.32 43.77
C GLU A 671 -12.51 23.69 43.17
N PHE A 672 -11.43 24.48 43.00
CA PHE A 672 -10.14 23.99 42.49
C PHE A 672 -9.42 23.11 43.53
N LEU A 673 -9.30 23.57 44.78
CA LEU A 673 -8.69 22.79 45.87
C LEU A 673 -9.50 21.53 46.21
N ALA A 674 -10.81 21.53 46.01
CA ALA A 674 -11.65 20.35 46.17
C ALA A 674 -11.35 19.21 45.16
N LYS A 675 -10.56 19.46 44.10
CA LYS A 675 -10.05 18.42 43.20
C LYS A 675 -8.88 17.63 43.80
N SER A 676 -8.07 18.26 44.67
CA SER A 676 -6.97 17.64 45.43
C SER A 676 -6.42 18.62 46.46
N GLU A 677 -6.45 18.26 47.74
CA GLU A 677 -5.95 19.12 48.84
C GLU A 677 -4.46 19.45 48.69
N LEU A 678 -3.67 18.57 48.06
CA LEU A 678 -2.25 18.77 47.77
C LEU A 678 -1.98 19.98 46.85
N LEU A 679 -2.97 20.45 46.09
CA LEU A 679 -2.87 21.68 45.30
C LEU A 679 -2.62 22.91 46.17
N SER A 680 -3.08 22.91 47.43
CA SER A 680 -2.88 24.02 48.37
C SER A 680 -1.41 24.32 48.66
N ASP A 681 -0.52 23.35 48.40
CA ASP A 681 0.92 23.51 48.62
C ASP A 681 1.66 24.17 47.45
N PHE A 682 1.04 24.29 46.27
CA PHE A 682 1.70 24.76 45.05
C PHE A 682 2.01 26.27 45.11
N LYS A 683 3.17 26.68 44.60
CA LYS A 683 3.60 28.10 44.51
C LYS A 683 2.54 28.96 43.82
N ALA A 684 2.17 28.61 42.59
CA ALA A 684 1.13 29.30 41.81
C ALA A 684 -0.22 29.42 42.55
N VAL A 685 -0.59 28.47 43.42
CA VAL A 685 -1.83 28.56 44.22
C VAL A 685 -1.65 29.59 45.34
N LYS A 686 -0.53 29.55 46.05
CA LYS A 686 -0.16 30.52 47.11
C LYS A 686 0.04 31.94 46.57
N GLU A 687 0.38 32.09 45.29
CA GLU A 687 0.53 33.36 44.58
C GLU A 687 -0.72 33.77 43.76
N GLY A 688 -1.79 32.97 43.75
CA GLY A 688 -3.02 33.27 43.00
C GLY A 688 -2.83 33.31 41.48
N ARG A 689 -1.88 32.56 40.92
CA ARG A 689 -1.60 32.42 39.47
C ARG A 689 -2.17 31.12 38.92
N VAL A 690 -3.48 30.92 39.14
CA VAL A 690 -4.24 29.76 38.64
C VAL A 690 -5.28 30.22 37.62
N TYR A 691 -5.31 29.55 36.47
CA TYR A 691 -6.16 29.88 35.34
C TYR A 691 -6.90 28.62 34.85
N ALA A 692 -8.00 28.80 34.12
CA ALA A 692 -8.72 27.74 33.42
C ALA A 692 -8.69 28.03 31.90
N ALA A 693 -8.25 27.04 31.12
CA ALA A 693 -8.28 27.08 29.67
C ALA A 693 -9.67 26.71 29.14
N SER A 694 -10.26 27.61 28.36
CA SER A 694 -11.60 27.48 27.78
C SER A 694 -11.73 26.26 26.88
N GLY A 695 -12.84 25.52 27.01
CA GLY A 695 -13.17 24.41 26.11
C GLY A 695 -13.31 24.80 24.63
N ALA A 696 -13.52 26.09 24.36
CA ALA A 696 -13.51 26.62 23.00
C ALA A 696 -12.14 26.53 22.30
N LEU A 697 -11.03 26.39 23.04
CA LEU A 697 -9.66 26.44 22.50
C LEU A 697 -9.41 25.37 21.43
N TYR A 698 -9.96 24.16 21.59
CA TYR A 698 -9.87 23.10 20.57
C TYR A 698 -10.57 23.46 19.25
N GLN A 699 -11.64 24.26 19.32
CA GLN A 699 -12.42 24.75 18.18
C GLN A 699 -12.05 26.21 17.83
N SER A 700 -10.79 26.62 18.04
CA SER A 700 -10.35 28.01 17.87
C SER A 700 -8.97 28.18 17.22
N SER A 701 -8.55 27.27 16.32
CA SER A 701 -7.25 27.38 15.63
C SER A 701 -7.09 28.64 14.76
N HIS A 702 -8.18 29.25 14.30
CA HIS A 702 -8.21 30.58 13.68
C HIS A 702 -7.74 31.73 14.60
N ARG A 703 -7.57 31.48 15.92
CA ARG A 703 -7.20 32.47 16.96
C ARG A 703 -6.02 32.01 17.83
N PHE A 704 -5.13 31.17 17.31
CA PHE A 704 -3.98 30.71 18.11
C PHE A 704 -2.88 31.77 18.30
N GLY A 705 -2.77 32.78 17.45
CA GLY A 705 -1.96 33.97 17.73
C GLY A 705 -2.51 34.75 18.93
N ASP A 706 -3.84 34.99 18.99
CA ASP A 706 -4.50 35.56 20.17
C ASP A 706 -4.19 34.74 21.43
N ALA A 707 -4.27 33.40 21.35
CA ALA A 707 -4.02 32.51 22.48
C ALA A 707 -2.56 32.58 22.98
N VAL A 708 -1.58 32.75 22.09
CA VAL A 708 -0.18 33.02 22.49
C VAL A 708 -0.06 34.40 23.14
N LYS A 709 -0.70 35.44 22.59
CA LYS A 709 -0.68 36.80 23.16
C LYS A 709 -1.30 36.86 24.55
N GLU A 710 -2.43 36.17 24.77
CA GLU A 710 -3.08 36.07 26.08
C GLU A 710 -2.19 35.35 27.11
N LEU A 711 -1.49 34.27 26.71
CA LEU A 711 -0.52 33.60 27.56
C LEU A 711 0.66 34.52 27.91
N TYR A 712 1.21 35.24 26.93
CA TYR A 712 2.29 36.20 27.13
C TYR A 712 1.89 37.28 28.16
N ASP A 713 0.69 37.85 28.04
CA ASP A 713 0.19 38.87 28.99
C ASP A 713 -0.07 38.31 30.40
N ILE A 714 -0.43 37.03 30.52
CA ILE A 714 -0.50 36.31 31.81
C ILE A 714 0.89 36.07 32.40
N PHE A 715 1.91 35.89 31.56
CA PHE A 715 3.28 35.63 31.99
C PHE A 715 3.97 36.93 32.45
N THR A 716 3.86 38.03 31.69
CA THR A 716 4.38 39.36 32.05
C THR A 716 3.56 40.08 33.12
N GLN A 717 2.31 39.64 33.35
CA GLN A 717 1.33 40.22 34.29
C GLN A 717 0.64 41.52 33.78
N ASP A 718 0.71 41.80 32.48
CA ASP A 718 -0.02 42.90 31.81
C ASP A 718 -1.50 42.56 31.51
N SER A 719 -1.99 41.41 31.96
CA SER A 719 -3.28 40.82 31.56
C SER A 719 -4.50 41.73 31.79
N THR A 720 -5.30 41.93 30.73
CA THR A 720 -6.66 42.48 30.81
C THR A 720 -7.68 41.43 30.39
N SER A 721 -8.42 40.89 31.37
CA SER A 721 -9.37 39.79 31.11
C SER A 721 -10.60 40.29 30.34
N THR A 722 -10.89 39.67 29.20
CA THR A 722 -12.12 39.90 28.42
C THR A 722 -13.00 38.65 28.41
N SER A 723 -14.28 38.80 28.08
CA SER A 723 -15.25 37.70 28.04
C SER A 723 -15.02 36.69 26.90
N ASN A 724 -14.09 36.96 25.98
CA ASN A 724 -13.74 36.10 24.83
C ASN A 724 -12.29 35.55 24.92
N SER A 725 -11.71 35.60 26.12
CA SER A 725 -10.39 35.06 26.42
C SER A 725 -10.38 33.53 26.52
N PHE A 726 -9.26 32.93 26.10
CA PHE A 726 -8.96 31.51 26.24
C PHE A 726 -8.54 31.10 27.65
N PHE A 727 -8.00 32.00 28.47
CA PHE A 727 -7.37 31.68 29.75
C PHE A 727 -7.91 32.56 30.89
N GLN A 728 -8.98 32.09 31.53
CA GLN A 728 -9.68 32.85 32.58
C GLN A 728 -9.03 32.59 33.95
N LYS A 729 -8.69 33.65 34.70
CA LYS A 729 -8.15 33.49 36.07
C LYS A 729 -9.21 32.88 36.99
N ILE A 730 -8.83 31.85 37.77
CA ILE A 730 -9.68 31.28 38.82
C ILE A 730 -9.65 32.24 40.02
N PRO A 731 -10.81 32.76 40.49
CA PRO A 731 -10.85 33.77 41.55
C PRO A 731 -10.68 33.18 42.96
N ASP A 732 -10.07 33.98 43.83
CA ASP A 732 -9.85 33.71 45.25
C ASP A 732 -11.14 33.97 46.07
N GLN A 733 -12.17 33.17 45.78
CA GLN A 733 -13.57 33.26 46.24
C GLN A 733 -14.39 34.46 45.71
N GLU A 734 -15.69 34.21 45.48
CA GLU A 734 -16.72 35.26 45.40
C GLU A 734 -17.25 35.56 46.83
N TRP A 735 -17.81 36.76 47.01
CA TRP A 735 -18.17 37.35 48.31
C TRP A 735 -19.68 37.66 48.45
#